data_AF-A0A7C5TWG1-F1
#
_entry.id   AF-A0A7C5TWG1-F1
#
_cell.length_a   1.000
_cell.length_b   1.000
_cell.length_c   1.000
_cell.angle_alpha   90.00
_cell.angle_beta   90.00
_cell.angle_gamma   90.00
#
_symmetry.space_group_name_H-M   'P 1'
#
loop_
_entity.id
_entity.type
_entity.pdbx_description
1 polymer ?
#
loop_
_entity_poly.entity_id
_entity_poly.type
_entity_poly.pdbx_seq_one_letter_code
_entity_poly.pdbx_strand_id
1 'polypeptide(L)'
;MEPTGKPFVSTALDANLALTRADVEIPEYERVLLETVAEHFGVRQLAERMLKELHHPLRNPRVVAQELRELTGGMLHYYEGSERRDACMLRLEAIFAELYRDLEDEAEIQGLARTHMQFLERLAGSPYREAYSATLQEGIGALDEVCARHPSALLVHGGLVRRLAGKLGNETPAGVRAAALYGRLCGEAVADWGRILERSIPGVTWGEAPLGDMKTFGEFRATVERARAQATSGVDPVEQLELPSPQELLNAFFATVDTVPSLIDRVTILVNLLGEPEFQYRSREVLRRLYFALQQLCASGDSHEVSRAVDLITGCLKADDQREKQWLFEGITRLGEEIARRGDFQLVEHFIDRFIATGFEPPGIRGTTEEWEVEVNPYHLTCLRTWLAVIRSDPRRFERLLSALAIQLHFQGVFVNDTDLFQRDVSQLLNGGVAESFSLVLQLVRHLPVFFSAVGSEGELREVSTRLDQISYRQDTVIHFLRKQAHAESNSRLVEFCRAVYAWWRTGDASRLDPFIPESLRRSLSPDDPWFRGAHEALAGLERTLGLTEADLDTLPPEAFAEGLQALGGVDPVHRERALLLVRLHRLLKAKYDYDPAETLEALESSNLVPHEHRRAFEAAVTGGDHLEILHHGHTLLEDLKAVVTDPKKTEPFENLYYKRHIAVGIPSVYGTYHEPKFDALGLMLRLMRFLTTHLEACIAEFPSGFMTRDTLLRAAALMHEILRALRVAGLRVKNLSEQVGLLHEVLDWGNLTVGQYLNLLEMISEALGSSVEVNFIAPHERNLDRILPDLL
;
A
#
# COMPACT_ATOMS: atom_id res chain seq x y z
N MET A 1 4.49 -2.62 30.02
CA MET A 1 4.04 -3.93 29.53
C MET A 1 5.29 -4.75 29.25
N GLU A 2 5.49 -5.88 29.93
CA GLU A 2 6.44 -6.91 29.48
C GLU A 2 5.64 -8.00 28.77
N PRO A 3 5.89 -8.28 27.47
CA PRO A 3 5.20 -9.34 26.76
C PRO A 3 5.86 -10.68 27.10
N THR A 4 5.14 -11.52 27.84
CA THR A 4 5.52 -12.93 28.07
C THR A 4 5.09 -13.79 26.87
N GLY A 5 5.88 -13.79 25.80
CA GLY A 5 5.72 -14.71 24.66
C GLY A 5 7.03 -15.43 24.34
N LYS A 6 7.02 -16.77 24.31
CA LYS A 6 8.19 -17.59 23.94
C LYS A 6 8.69 -17.23 22.53
N PRO A 7 10.00 -17.30 22.25
CA PRO A 7 10.54 -17.06 20.92
C PRO A 7 10.08 -18.15 19.93
N PHE A 8 9.53 -17.70 18.79
CA PHE A 8 9.04 -18.54 17.70
C PHE A 8 10.19 -19.19 16.91
N VAL A 9 10.05 -20.47 16.56
CA VAL A 9 11.00 -21.23 15.72
C VAL A 9 10.29 -21.58 14.40
N SER A 10 10.80 -21.04 13.29
CA SER A 10 10.14 -21.13 11.97
C SER A 10 10.51 -22.40 11.22
N THR A 11 9.54 -23.32 11.09
CA THR A 11 9.63 -24.53 10.24
C THR A 11 9.66 -24.19 8.74
N ALA A 12 9.28 -22.96 8.36
CA ALA A 12 9.23 -22.49 6.97
C ALA A 12 10.61 -22.17 6.38
N LEU A 13 11.58 -21.77 7.21
CA LEU A 13 12.96 -21.56 6.79
C LEU A 13 13.58 -22.88 6.30
N ASP A 14 13.32 -23.96 7.04
CA ASP A 14 13.85 -25.29 6.74
C ASP A 14 13.26 -25.87 5.44
N ALA A 15 11.98 -25.63 5.18
CA ALA A 15 11.30 -26.11 3.98
C ALA A 15 11.72 -25.34 2.70
N ASN A 16 11.96 -24.03 2.79
CA ASN A 16 12.43 -23.23 1.66
C ASN A 16 13.87 -23.58 1.27
N LEU A 17 14.75 -23.82 2.26
CA LEU A 17 16.12 -24.29 2.02
C LEU A 17 16.18 -25.66 1.32
N ALA A 18 15.11 -26.46 1.41
CA ALA A 18 15.00 -27.77 0.75
C ALA A 18 14.54 -27.68 -0.72
N LEU A 19 13.73 -26.69 -1.10
CA LEU A 19 13.14 -26.55 -2.44
C LEU A 19 14.04 -25.82 -3.44
N THR A 20 14.94 -24.94 -2.99
CA THR A 20 15.90 -24.20 -3.84
C THR A 20 17.24 -24.91 -3.99
N ARG A 21 17.32 -26.19 -3.61
CA ARG A 21 18.57 -26.95 -3.54
C ARG A 21 18.89 -27.55 -4.92
N ALA A 22 19.47 -26.75 -5.81
CA ALA A 22 20.11 -27.23 -7.03
C ALA A 22 21.60 -27.47 -6.78
N ASP A 23 22.16 -28.55 -7.35
CA ASP A 23 23.60 -28.77 -7.36
C ASP A 23 24.20 -27.93 -8.51
N VAL A 24 24.76 -26.77 -8.18
CA VAL A 24 25.33 -25.85 -9.17
C VAL A 24 26.83 -26.13 -9.31
N GLU A 25 27.21 -26.65 -10.48
CA GLU A 25 28.61 -26.77 -10.86
C GLU A 25 29.14 -25.44 -11.41
N ILE A 26 30.18 -24.90 -10.79
CA ILE A 26 30.87 -23.70 -11.26
C ILE A 26 31.77 -24.08 -12.46
N PRO A 27 31.59 -23.48 -13.64
CA PRO A 27 32.40 -23.79 -14.83
C PRO A 27 33.90 -23.57 -14.63
N GLU A 28 34.72 -24.34 -15.36
CA GLU A 28 36.18 -24.33 -15.20
C GLU A 28 36.81 -22.94 -15.44
N TYR A 29 36.26 -22.15 -16.36
CA TYR A 29 36.77 -20.81 -16.67
C TYR A 29 36.55 -19.80 -15.54
N GLU A 30 35.62 -20.05 -14.61
CA GLU A 30 35.37 -19.19 -13.44
C GLU A 30 36.30 -19.53 -12.26
N ARG A 31 36.98 -20.67 -12.30
CA ARG A 31 37.87 -21.12 -11.21
C ARG A 31 39.02 -20.17 -10.95
N VAL A 32 39.43 -19.38 -11.93
CA VAL A 32 40.48 -18.35 -11.77
C VAL A 32 40.18 -17.40 -10.61
N LEU A 33 38.90 -17.06 -10.38
CA LEU A 33 38.50 -16.21 -9.26
C LEU A 33 38.65 -16.96 -7.93
N LEU A 34 38.18 -18.21 -7.84
CA LEU A 34 38.23 -19.01 -6.62
C LEU A 34 39.66 -19.42 -6.22
N GLU A 35 40.48 -19.82 -7.19
CA GLU A 35 41.86 -20.23 -6.98
C GLU A 35 42.72 -19.08 -6.49
N THR A 36 42.48 -17.87 -7.01
CA THR A 36 43.24 -16.66 -6.64
C THR A 36 43.03 -16.28 -5.18
N VAL A 37 41.84 -16.51 -4.62
CA VAL A 37 41.53 -16.18 -3.22
C VAL A 37 41.44 -17.42 -2.34
N ALA A 38 42.03 -18.55 -2.76
CA ALA A 38 41.89 -19.84 -2.08
C ALA A 38 42.30 -19.80 -0.59
N GLU A 39 43.29 -18.97 -0.25
CA GLU A 39 43.82 -18.79 1.10
C GLU A 39 43.00 -17.78 1.95
N HIS A 40 42.06 -17.06 1.34
CA HIS A 40 41.23 -16.04 1.99
C HIS A 40 39.78 -16.53 2.12
N PHE A 41 39.51 -17.29 3.19
CA PHE A 41 38.23 -17.98 3.41
C PHE A 41 36.98 -17.11 3.18
N GLY A 42 36.94 -15.88 3.73
CA GLY A 42 35.78 -14.99 3.59
C GLY A 42 35.56 -14.49 2.16
N VAL A 43 36.64 -14.18 1.44
CA VAL A 43 36.59 -13.70 0.04
C VAL A 43 36.22 -14.83 -0.89
N ARG A 44 36.80 -16.02 -0.66
CA ARG A 44 36.47 -17.25 -1.38
C ARG A 44 35.01 -17.63 -1.22
N GLN A 45 34.47 -17.57 -0.01
CA GLN A 45 33.07 -17.91 0.25
C GLN A 45 32.13 -16.94 -0.47
N LEU A 46 32.45 -15.65 -0.48
CA LEU A 46 31.70 -14.64 -1.24
C LEU A 46 31.77 -14.91 -2.75
N ALA A 47 32.96 -15.14 -3.30
CA ALA A 47 33.13 -15.44 -4.73
C ALA A 47 32.42 -16.74 -5.15
N GLU A 48 32.49 -17.78 -4.31
CA GLU A 48 31.82 -19.06 -4.57
C GLU A 48 30.30 -18.91 -4.54
N ARG A 49 29.77 -18.12 -3.60
CA ARG A 49 28.33 -17.83 -3.52
C ARG A 49 27.86 -17.05 -4.75
N MET A 50 28.61 -16.03 -5.17
CA MET A 50 28.28 -15.24 -6.36
C MET A 50 28.27 -16.10 -7.62
N LEU A 51 29.28 -16.95 -7.80
CA LEU A 51 29.39 -17.84 -8.96
C LEU A 51 28.31 -18.93 -8.96
N LYS A 52 27.98 -19.48 -7.79
CA LYS A 52 26.84 -20.42 -7.67
C LYS A 52 25.53 -19.76 -8.03
N GLU A 53 25.31 -18.52 -7.61
CA GLU A 53 24.10 -17.79 -7.98
C GLU A 53 24.09 -17.44 -9.47
N LEU A 54 25.22 -16.99 -10.03
CA LEU A 54 25.37 -16.64 -11.46
C LEU A 54 25.04 -17.81 -12.40
N HIS A 55 25.36 -19.03 -11.99
CA HIS A 55 25.10 -20.26 -12.76
C HIS A 55 23.88 -21.05 -12.28
N HIS A 56 23.09 -20.51 -11.34
CA HIS A 56 21.87 -21.17 -10.89
C HIS A 56 20.80 -21.12 -12.01
N PRO A 57 20.02 -22.20 -12.24
CA PRO A 57 18.97 -22.21 -13.27
C PRO A 57 17.88 -21.14 -13.08
N LEU A 58 17.68 -20.71 -11.84
CA LEU A 58 16.78 -19.63 -11.44
C LEU A 58 17.59 -18.47 -10.83
N ARG A 59 18.68 -18.06 -11.50
CA ARG A 59 19.58 -17.02 -10.97
C ARG A 59 18.86 -15.71 -10.71
N ASN A 60 19.20 -15.06 -9.61
CA ASN A 60 18.76 -13.71 -9.29
C ASN A 60 19.89 -12.71 -9.59
N PRO A 61 19.80 -11.93 -10.68
CA PRO A 61 20.86 -11.00 -11.08
C PRO A 61 21.12 -9.91 -10.02
N ARG A 62 20.13 -9.57 -9.17
CA ARG A 62 20.30 -8.60 -8.07
C ARG A 62 21.27 -9.11 -7.00
N VAL A 63 21.21 -10.40 -6.67
CA VAL A 63 22.11 -11.03 -5.69
C VAL A 63 23.53 -11.06 -6.25
N VAL A 64 23.69 -11.47 -7.51
CA VAL A 64 25.00 -11.45 -8.19
C VAL A 64 25.57 -10.03 -8.23
N ALA A 65 24.78 -9.03 -8.61
CA ALA A 65 25.21 -7.63 -8.64
C ALA A 65 25.63 -7.09 -7.26
N GLN A 66 24.94 -7.50 -6.20
CA GLN A 66 25.30 -7.12 -4.82
C GLN A 66 26.65 -7.71 -4.41
N GLU A 67 26.90 -8.98 -4.72
CA GLU A 67 28.13 -9.67 -4.35
C GLU A 67 29.31 -9.22 -5.22
N LEU A 68 29.05 -8.98 -6.50
CA LEU A 68 30.01 -8.39 -7.43
C LEU A 68 30.48 -7.02 -6.95
N ARG A 69 29.57 -6.17 -6.43
CA ARG A 69 29.93 -4.87 -5.83
C ARG A 69 30.88 -5.02 -4.65
N GLU A 70 30.69 -6.02 -3.80
CA GLU A 70 31.56 -6.26 -2.64
C GLU A 70 32.94 -6.76 -3.10
N LEU A 71 32.98 -7.64 -4.10
CA LEU A 71 34.22 -8.16 -4.69
C LEU A 71 35.02 -7.07 -5.41
N THR A 72 34.39 -6.26 -6.25
CA THR A 72 35.07 -5.20 -7.01
C THR A 72 35.32 -3.93 -6.19
N GLY A 73 34.60 -3.78 -5.08
CA GLY A 73 34.76 -2.74 -4.08
C GLY A 73 35.72 -3.16 -2.97
N GLY A 74 35.20 -3.62 -1.82
CA GLY A 74 36.00 -3.87 -0.61
C GLY A 74 37.13 -4.89 -0.80
N MET A 75 36.92 -5.91 -1.65
CA MET A 75 37.79 -7.09 -1.71
C MET A 75 38.71 -7.15 -2.94
N LEU A 76 38.70 -6.14 -3.82
CA LEU A 76 39.45 -6.22 -5.08
C LEU A 76 40.97 -6.40 -4.90
N HIS A 77 41.51 -5.88 -3.80
CA HIS A 77 42.93 -5.94 -3.48
C HIS A 77 43.47 -7.37 -3.35
N TYR A 78 42.63 -8.34 -2.99
CA TYR A 78 43.00 -9.76 -2.95
C TYR A 78 43.28 -10.33 -4.34
N TYR A 79 42.57 -9.85 -5.37
CA TYR A 79 42.79 -10.24 -6.76
C TYR A 79 43.95 -9.46 -7.39
N GLU A 80 44.11 -8.17 -7.06
CA GLU A 80 45.23 -7.35 -7.57
C GLU A 80 46.60 -7.88 -7.12
N GLY A 81 46.68 -8.49 -5.93
CA GLY A 81 47.92 -9.07 -5.41
C GLY A 81 48.40 -10.33 -6.14
N SER A 82 47.55 -10.96 -6.96
CA SER A 82 47.83 -12.22 -7.65
C SER A 82 48.73 -12.05 -8.87
N GLU A 83 49.45 -13.10 -9.28
CA GLU A 83 50.10 -13.17 -10.58
C GLU A 83 49.10 -13.25 -11.73
N ARG A 84 47.87 -13.75 -11.48
CA ARG A 84 46.77 -13.88 -12.45
C ARG A 84 45.80 -12.69 -12.44
N ARG A 85 46.28 -11.52 -12.00
CA ARG A 85 45.44 -10.33 -11.77
C ARG A 85 44.68 -9.91 -13.02
N ASP A 86 45.33 -9.89 -14.17
CA ASP A 86 44.76 -9.54 -15.48
C ASP A 86 43.59 -10.48 -15.85
N ALA A 87 43.79 -11.78 -15.72
CA ALA A 87 42.76 -12.79 -15.95
C ALA A 87 41.57 -12.64 -14.98
N CYS A 88 41.83 -12.29 -13.71
CA CYS A 88 40.76 -12.04 -12.74
C CYS A 88 39.95 -10.79 -13.09
N MET A 89 40.60 -9.69 -13.44
CA MET A 89 39.91 -8.44 -13.80
C MET A 89 39.07 -8.61 -15.06
N LEU A 90 39.60 -9.30 -16.06
CA LEU A 90 38.87 -9.60 -17.30
C LEU A 90 37.64 -10.50 -17.04
N ARG A 91 37.75 -11.46 -16.11
CA ARG A 91 36.62 -12.30 -15.72
C ARG A 91 35.54 -11.51 -14.98
N LEU A 92 35.93 -10.67 -14.01
CA LEU A 92 35.00 -9.78 -13.31
C LEU A 92 34.28 -8.82 -14.27
N GLU A 93 35.00 -8.30 -15.28
CA GLU A 93 34.42 -7.47 -16.35
C GLU A 93 33.36 -8.22 -17.15
N ALA A 94 33.64 -9.44 -17.57
CA ALA A 94 32.68 -10.23 -18.32
C ALA A 94 31.40 -10.56 -17.51
N ILE A 95 31.49 -10.66 -16.18
CA ILE A 95 30.30 -10.81 -15.32
C ILE A 95 29.43 -9.52 -15.37
N PHE A 96 30.02 -8.32 -15.41
CA PHE A 96 29.23 -7.09 -15.63
C PHE A 96 28.47 -7.15 -16.96
N ALA A 97 29.15 -7.56 -18.05
CA ALA A 97 28.54 -7.68 -19.37
C ALA A 97 27.44 -8.76 -19.44
N GLU A 98 27.55 -9.84 -18.67
CA GLU A 98 26.48 -10.83 -18.50
C GLU A 98 25.26 -10.24 -17.79
N LEU A 99 25.47 -9.52 -16.69
CA LEU A 99 24.38 -8.92 -15.94
C LEU A 99 23.61 -7.85 -16.74
N TYR A 100 24.27 -7.03 -17.56
CA TYR A 100 23.56 -6.08 -18.45
C TYR A 100 22.71 -6.74 -19.55
N ARG A 101 22.86 -8.05 -19.79
CA ARG A 101 21.99 -8.80 -20.71
C ARG A 101 20.78 -9.39 -20.00
N ASP A 102 20.86 -9.60 -18.70
CA ASP A 102 19.79 -10.22 -17.89
C ASP A 102 18.87 -9.19 -17.22
N LEU A 103 19.38 -7.97 -16.98
CA LEU A 103 18.62 -6.91 -16.31
C LEU A 103 17.73 -6.16 -17.31
N GLU A 104 16.44 -6.05 -16.97
CA GLU A 104 15.46 -5.24 -17.71
C GLU A 104 15.08 -3.95 -16.95
N ASP A 105 15.16 -3.96 -15.61
CA ASP A 105 14.82 -2.81 -14.77
C ASP A 105 15.91 -1.72 -14.83
N GLU A 106 15.49 -0.50 -15.15
CA GLU A 106 16.39 0.63 -15.38
C GLU A 106 17.13 1.08 -14.11
N ALA A 107 16.51 0.98 -12.94
CA ALA A 107 17.13 1.33 -11.66
C ALA A 107 18.19 0.30 -11.26
N GLU A 108 17.98 -0.98 -11.58
CA GLU A 108 18.98 -2.04 -11.43
C GLU A 108 20.18 -1.82 -12.36
N ILE A 109 19.92 -1.52 -13.63
CA ILE A 109 20.95 -1.19 -14.63
C ILE A 109 21.78 0.01 -14.16
N GLN A 110 21.12 1.09 -13.69
CA GLN A 110 21.80 2.25 -13.12
C GLN A 110 22.69 1.87 -11.93
N GLY A 111 22.17 1.04 -11.02
CA GLY A 111 22.90 0.55 -9.85
C GLY A 111 24.15 -0.26 -10.20
N LEU A 112 24.07 -1.08 -11.25
CA LEU A 112 25.17 -1.86 -11.79
C LEU A 112 26.19 -0.98 -12.51
N ALA A 113 25.73 -0.05 -13.36
CA ALA A 113 26.57 0.92 -14.08
C ALA A 113 27.44 1.74 -13.13
N ARG A 114 26.88 2.20 -12.01
CA ARG A 114 27.65 2.88 -10.97
C ARG A 114 28.80 2.02 -10.44
N THR A 115 28.53 0.76 -10.13
CA THR A 115 29.52 -0.18 -9.59
C THR A 115 30.58 -0.52 -10.62
N HIS A 116 30.18 -0.70 -11.87
CA HIS A 116 31.09 -0.94 -12.99
C HIS A 116 32.04 0.22 -13.23
N MET A 117 31.53 1.46 -13.29
CA MET A 117 32.34 2.67 -13.40
C MET A 117 33.33 2.83 -12.25
N GLN A 118 32.93 2.52 -11.02
CA GLN A 118 33.81 2.56 -9.84
C GLN A 118 34.94 1.53 -9.93
N PHE A 119 34.61 0.32 -10.42
CA PHE A 119 35.59 -0.73 -10.67
C PHE A 119 36.63 -0.28 -11.71
N LEU A 120 36.18 0.21 -12.87
CA LEU A 120 37.08 0.72 -13.92
C LEU A 120 37.91 1.92 -13.44
N GLU A 121 37.31 2.85 -12.69
CA GLU A 121 38.02 4.01 -12.10
C GLU A 121 39.14 3.58 -11.15
N ARG A 122 38.94 2.46 -10.44
CA ARG A 122 39.95 1.88 -9.56
C ARG A 122 41.07 1.21 -10.36
N LEU A 123 40.75 0.43 -11.38
CA LEU A 123 41.75 -0.20 -12.25
C LEU A 123 42.61 0.85 -12.96
N ALA A 124 42.00 1.94 -13.45
CA ALA A 124 42.71 3.05 -14.08
C ALA A 124 43.70 3.75 -13.13
N GLY A 125 43.41 3.75 -11.82
CA GLY A 125 44.29 4.31 -10.78
C GLY A 125 45.25 3.30 -10.15
N SER A 126 45.24 2.03 -10.58
CA SER A 126 46.06 0.97 -10.01
C SER A 126 47.53 1.09 -10.46
N PRO A 127 48.51 0.73 -9.61
CA PRO A 127 49.91 0.61 -10.06
C PRO A 127 50.09 -0.43 -11.18
N TYR A 128 49.12 -1.34 -11.37
CA TYR A 128 49.15 -2.37 -12.41
C TYR A 128 48.30 -2.01 -13.65
N ARG A 129 47.96 -0.74 -13.85
CA ARG A 129 47.05 -0.28 -14.93
C ARG A 129 47.38 -0.83 -16.33
N GLU A 130 48.67 -1.03 -16.62
CA GLU A 130 49.10 -1.56 -17.93
C GLU A 130 48.62 -2.99 -18.16
N ALA A 131 48.58 -3.82 -17.11
CA ALA A 131 48.06 -5.20 -17.17
C ALA A 131 46.54 -5.24 -17.37
N TYR A 132 45.84 -4.15 -17.08
CA TYR A 132 44.37 -4.07 -17.17
C TYR A 132 43.89 -3.39 -18.46
N SER A 133 44.77 -3.16 -19.43
CA SER A 133 44.42 -2.45 -20.67
C SER A 133 43.24 -3.11 -21.39
N ALA A 134 43.23 -4.45 -21.51
CA ALA A 134 42.12 -5.18 -22.14
C ALA A 134 40.81 -5.02 -21.36
N THR A 135 40.83 -5.21 -20.04
CA THR A 135 39.67 -5.04 -19.16
C THR A 135 39.09 -3.62 -19.26
N LEU A 136 39.94 -2.60 -19.24
CA LEU A 136 39.53 -1.20 -19.35
C LEU A 136 38.86 -0.91 -20.70
N GLN A 137 39.38 -1.46 -21.80
CA GLN A 137 38.79 -1.31 -23.14
C GLN A 137 37.41 -1.98 -23.23
N GLU A 138 37.31 -3.21 -22.75
CA GLU A 138 36.06 -3.97 -22.76
C GLU A 138 35.00 -3.30 -21.89
N GLY A 139 35.35 -2.91 -20.66
CA GLY A 139 34.41 -2.28 -19.74
C GLY A 139 33.91 -0.91 -20.19
N ILE A 140 34.76 -0.07 -20.77
CA ILE A 140 34.31 1.19 -21.37
C ILE A 140 33.42 0.90 -22.59
N GLY A 141 33.70 -0.17 -23.34
CA GLY A 141 32.85 -0.60 -24.45
C GLY A 141 31.47 -1.08 -24.01
N ALA A 142 31.39 -1.86 -22.94
CA ALA A 142 30.13 -2.28 -22.35
C ALA A 142 29.32 -1.07 -21.84
N LEU A 143 29.97 -0.11 -21.15
CA LEU A 143 29.31 1.14 -20.75
C LEU A 143 28.80 1.95 -21.95
N ASP A 144 29.50 1.91 -23.08
CA ASP A 144 29.06 2.55 -24.32
C ASP A 144 27.78 1.92 -24.88
N GLU A 145 27.71 0.58 -24.91
CA GLU A 145 26.52 -0.16 -25.32
C GLU A 145 25.34 0.06 -24.37
N VAL A 146 25.61 0.20 -23.07
CA VAL A 146 24.58 0.56 -22.09
C VAL A 146 24.12 1.99 -22.31
N CYS A 147 25.02 2.95 -22.58
CA CYS A 147 24.66 4.33 -22.92
C CYS A 147 23.74 4.40 -24.14
N ALA A 148 24.02 3.60 -25.18
CA ALA A 148 23.21 3.58 -26.39
C ALA A 148 21.80 3.00 -26.19
N ARG A 149 21.62 2.09 -25.23
CA ARG A 149 20.33 1.45 -24.92
C ARG A 149 19.56 2.13 -23.80
N HIS A 150 20.27 2.65 -22.80
CA HIS A 150 19.77 3.20 -21.54
C HIS A 150 20.59 4.45 -21.13
N PRO A 151 20.51 5.57 -21.88
CA PRO A 151 21.36 6.75 -21.65
C PRO A 151 21.19 7.34 -20.23
N SER A 152 19.95 7.39 -19.75
CA SER A 152 19.53 7.77 -18.39
C SER A 152 20.29 7.04 -17.28
N ALA A 153 20.59 5.75 -17.45
CA ALA A 153 21.30 4.95 -16.44
C ALA A 153 22.74 5.46 -16.20
N LEU A 154 23.35 6.09 -17.19
CA LEU A 154 24.72 6.64 -17.10
C LEU A 154 24.73 8.16 -16.84
N LEU A 155 23.72 8.91 -17.28
CA LEU A 155 23.62 10.37 -17.11
C LEU A 155 23.83 10.80 -15.65
N VAL A 156 23.24 10.05 -14.70
CA VAL A 156 23.35 10.26 -13.24
C VAL A 156 24.79 10.21 -12.73
N HIS A 157 25.65 9.51 -13.47
CA HIS A 157 27.01 9.16 -13.09
C HIS A 157 28.05 9.80 -14.01
N GLY A 158 27.70 10.83 -14.80
CA GLY A 158 28.65 11.50 -15.70
C GLY A 158 29.95 11.98 -15.03
N GLY A 159 29.89 12.38 -13.75
CA GLY A 159 31.10 12.72 -12.97
C GLY A 159 32.06 11.54 -12.74
N LEU A 160 31.57 10.30 -12.65
CA LEU A 160 32.40 9.09 -12.60
C LEU A 160 33.11 8.86 -13.95
N VAL A 161 32.38 9.00 -15.06
CA VAL A 161 32.95 8.86 -16.42
C VAL A 161 34.04 9.90 -16.66
N ARG A 162 33.81 11.17 -16.25
CA ARG A 162 34.81 12.24 -16.33
C ARG A 162 36.10 11.90 -15.58
N ARG A 163 35.99 11.39 -14.35
CA ARG A 163 37.16 10.99 -13.55
C ARG A 163 37.89 9.80 -14.15
N LEU A 164 37.15 8.80 -14.64
CA LEU A 164 37.72 7.65 -15.34
C LEU A 164 38.52 8.10 -16.56
N ALA A 165 37.93 8.93 -17.43
CA ALA A 165 38.59 9.47 -18.61
C ALA A 165 39.83 10.31 -18.24
N GLY A 166 39.73 11.16 -17.21
CA GLY A 166 40.85 11.96 -16.70
C GLY A 166 42.01 11.12 -16.17
N LYS A 167 41.75 9.98 -15.52
CA LYS A 167 42.80 9.05 -15.06
C LYS A 167 43.49 8.30 -16.20
N LEU A 168 42.74 7.95 -17.24
CA LEU A 168 43.25 7.20 -18.39
C LEU A 168 44.06 8.07 -19.35
N GLY A 169 43.75 9.37 -19.41
CA GLY A 169 44.41 10.32 -20.33
C GLY A 169 44.10 10.05 -21.80
N ASN A 170 44.43 10.98 -22.68
CA ASN A 170 44.17 10.88 -24.13
C ASN A 170 45.19 10.02 -24.91
N GLU A 171 46.26 9.57 -24.27
CA GLU A 171 47.31 8.75 -24.90
C GLU A 171 46.90 7.29 -25.06
N THR A 172 45.88 6.82 -24.33
CA THR A 172 45.39 5.44 -24.40
C THR A 172 44.09 5.36 -25.19
N PRO A 173 43.85 4.29 -26.00
CA PRO A 173 42.58 4.18 -26.72
C PRO A 173 41.37 4.09 -25.76
N ALA A 174 41.59 3.58 -24.54
CA ALA A 174 40.58 3.49 -23.50
C ALA A 174 40.18 4.88 -23.00
N GLY A 175 41.16 5.74 -22.74
CA GLY A 175 40.89 7.11 -22.32
C GLY A 175 40.25 7.97 -23.40
N VAL A 176 40.64 7.80 -24.68
CA VAL A 176 39.94 8.42 -25.82
C VAL A 176 38.48 7.97 -25.89
N ARG A 177 38.21 6.68 -25.69
CA ARG A 177 36.84 6.14 -25.69
C ARG A 177 36.02 6.61 -24.49
N ALA A 178 36.61 6.67 -23.30
CA ALA A 178 35.95 7.19 -22.09
C ALA A 178 35.63 8.69 -22.21
N ALA A 179 36.54 9.47 -22.79
CA ALA A 179 36.29 10.89 -23.10
C ALA A 179 35.15 11.05 -24.11
N ALA A 180 35.13 10.27 -25.19
CA ALA A 180 34.04 10.27 -26.17
C ALA A 180 32.68 9.90 -25.54
N LEU A 181 32.67 8.90 -24.65
CA LEU A 181 31.48 8.52 -23.88
C LEU A 181 31.00 9.68 -23.00
N TYR A 182 31.92 10.35 -22.29
CA TYR A 182 31.60 11.55 -21.50
C TYR A 182 31.03 12.68 -22.35
N GLY A 183 31.64 12.95 -23.52
CA GLY A 183 31.19 13.96 -24.46
C GLY A 183 29.77 13.71 -24.96
N ARG A 184 29.42 12.45 -25.29
CA ARG A 184 28.05 12.06 -25.66
C ARG A 184 27.05 12.30 -24.53
N LEU A 185 27.36 11.83 -23.32
CA LEU A 185 26.50 12.03 -22.14
C LEU A 185 26.27 13.52 -21.86
N CYS A 186 27.30 14.35 -21.99
CA CYS A 186 27.17 15.80 -21.82
C CYS A 186 26.37 16.44 -22.96
N GLY A 187 26.58 15.99 -24.20
CA GLY A 187 25.82 16.47 -25.36
C GLY A 187 24.32 16.21 -25.22
N GLU A 188 23.93 15.01 -24.78
CA GLU A 188 22.54 14.66 -24.47
C GLU A 188 21.98 15.54 -23.36
N ALA A 189 22.66 15.62 -22.21
CA ALA A 189 22.21 16.45 -21.09
C ALA A 189 22.07 17.94 -21.46
N VAL A 190 23.00 18.48 -22.24
CA VAL A 190 22.95 19.88 -22.69
C VAL A 190 21.79 20.12 -23.65
N ALA A 191 21.49 19.18 -24.54
CA ALA A 191 20.33 19.26 -25.42
C ALA A 191 19.02 19.27 -24.61
N ASP A 192 18.93 18.40 -23.61
CA ASP A 192 17.79 18.32 -22.69
C ASP A 192 17.59 19.62 -21.91
N TRP A 193 18.66 20.19 -21.35
CA TRP A 193 18.61 21.49 -20.67
C TRP A 193 18.24 22.64 -21.61
N GLY A 194 18.68 22.61 -22.87
CA GLY A 194 18.25 23.57 -23.88
C GLY A 194 16.72 23.54 -24.07
N ARG A 195 16.15 22.34 -24.22
CA ARG A 195 14.70 22.12 -24.31
C ARG A 195 13.97 22.62 -23.07
N ILE A 196 14.49 22.36 -21.86
CA ILE A 196 13.90 22.84 -20.60
C ILE A 196 13.90 24.36 -20.53
N LEU A 197 14.98 25.03 -20.96
CA LEU A 197 15.08 26.50 -20.92
C LEU A 197 14.19 27.20 -21.93
N GLU A 198 13.85 26.55 -23.04
CA GLU A 198 12.93 27.06 -24.05
C GLU A 198 11.45 26.91 -23.65
N ARG A 199 11.15 26.17 -22.57
CA ARG A 199 9.78 25.98 -22.10
C ARG A 199 9.24 27.19 -21.35
N SER A 200 8.03 27.57 -21.71
CA SER A 200 7.17 28.42 -20.90
C SER A 200 6.60 27.60 -19.74
N ILE A 201 6.68 28.11 -18.52
CA ILE A 201 6.09 27.47 -17.34
C ILE A 201 4.77 28.17 -17.02
N PRO A 202 3.61 27.51 -17.18
CA PRO A 202 2.33 28.12 -16.86
C PRO A 202 2.21 28.48 -15.37
N GLY A 203 1.55 29.60 -15.08
CA GLY A 203 1.18 29.98 -13.70
C GLY A 203 2.23 30.76 -12.91
N VAL A 204 3.41 31.00 -13.49
CA VAL A 204 4.45 31.86 -12.89
C VAL A 204 4.08 33.35 -12.95
N THR A 205 4.55 34.15 -11.99
CA THR A 205 4.16 35.57 -11.86
C THR A 205 4.71 36.48 -12.96
N TRP A 206 5.74 36.05 -13.68
CA TRP A 206 6.39 36.84 -14.74
C TRP A 206 5.88 36.54 -16.16
N GLY A 207 4.80 35.76 -16.31
CA GLY A 207 4.14 35.48 -17.59
C GLY A 207 4.70 34.27 -18.37
N GLU A 208 4.22 34.09 -19.60
CA GLU A 208 4.50 32.91 -20.45
C GLU A 208 5.88 32.92 -21.14
N ALA A 209 6.81 33.77 -20.69
CA ALA A 209 8.16 33.78 -21.25
C ALA A 209 8.88 32.45 -20.96
N PRO A 210 9.72 31.95 -21.90
CA PRO A 210 10.60 30.82 -21.65
C PRO A 210 11.43 30.99 -20.38
N LEU A 211 11.67 29.89 -19.66
CA LEU A 211 12.44 29.90 -18.41
C LEU A 211 13.81 30.56 -18.59
N GLY A 212 14.49 30.28 -19.71
CA GLY A 212 15.80 30.83 -20.04
C GLY A 212 15.81 32.32 -20.42
N ASP A 213 14.65 32.93 -20.68
CA ASP A 213 14.54 34.38 -20.94
C ASP A 213 14.45 35.19 -19.64
N MET A 214 14.26 34.52 -18.51
CA MET A 214 14.30 35.17 -17.22
C MET A 214 15.70 35.65 -16.86
N LYS A 215 15.76 36.87 -16.31
CA LYS A 215 17.02 37.45 -15.80
C LYS A 215 17.74 36.51 -14.81
N THR A 216 17.00 35.84 -13.93
CA THR A 216 17.56 34.89 -12.95
C THR A 216 18.26 33.70 -13.61
N PHE A 217 17.76 33.22 -14.74
CA PHE A 217 18.30 32.06 -15.46
C PHE A 217 19.30 32.44 -16.56
N GLY A 218 19.58 33.72 -16.79
CA GLY A 218 20.45 34.18 -17.87
C GLY A 218 21.87 33.60 -17.82
N GLU A 219 22.48 33.54 -16.64
CA GLU A 219 23.83 32.96 -16.46
C GLU A 219 23.84 31.45 -16.68
N PHE A 220 22.79 30.75 -16.21
CA PHE A 220 22.64 29.32 -16.42
C PHE A 220 22.42 29.02 -17.91
N ARG A 221 21.56 29.77 -18.60
CA ARG A 221 21.36 29.68 -20.06
C ARG A 221 22.66 29.91 -20.82
N ALA A 222 23.42 30.96 -20.48
CA ALA A 222 24.71 31.21 -21.11
C ALA A 222 25.71 30.07 -20.88
N THR A 223 25.57 29.32 -19.79
CA THR A 223 26.39 28.12 -19.52
C THR A 223 25.95 26.94 -20.40
N VAL A 224 24.64 26.69 -20.51
CA VAL A 224 24.09 25.64 -21.38
C VAL A 224 24.43 25.92 -22.85
N GLU A 225 24.25 27.15 -23.33
CA GLU A 225 24.56 27.50 -24.73
C GLU A 225 26.06 27.39 -25.06
N ARG A 226 26.94 27.76 -24.13
CA ARG A 226 28.39 27.54 -24.30
C ARG A 226 28.73 26.06 -24.36
N ALA A 227 28.18 25.26 -23.45
CA ALA A 227 28.37 23.81 -23.46
C ALA A 227 27.81 23.17 -24.75
N ARG A 228 26.71 23.69 -25.28
CA ARG A 228 26.09 23.22 -26.53
C ARG A 228 26.96 23.52 -27.75
N ALA A 229 27.50 24.73 -27.83
CA ALA A 229 28.44 25.12 -28.87
C ALA A 229 29.70 24.24 -28.82
N GLN A 230 30.23 23.99 -27.62
CA GLN A 230 31.41 23.14 -27.43
C GLN A 230 31.13 21.65 -27.74
N ALA A 231 29.95 21.13 -27.40
CA ALA A 231 29.59 19.74 -27.72
C ALA A 231 29.42 19.50 -29.24
N THR A 232 29.01 20.52 -29.99
CA THR A 232 28.74 20.41 -31.44
C THR A 232 29.97 20.64 -32.33
N SER A 233 31.03 21.28 -31.82
CA SER A 233 32.20 21.67 -32.59
C SER A 233 33.23 20.55 -32.88
N GLY A 234 32.89 19.26 -32.64
CA GLY A 234 33.78 18.13 -32.99
C GLY A 234 35.09 18.12 -32.21
N VAL A 235 34.98 18.41 -30.92
CA VAL A 235 36.06 18.74 -29.99
C VAL A 235 36.96 17.53 -29.64
N ASP A 236 38.27 17.78 -29.46
CA ASP A 236 39.26 16.79 -29.01
C ASP A 236 38.77 16.08 -27.73
N PRO A 237 38.93 14.76 -27.59
CA PRO A 237 38.68 14.02 -26.35
C PRO A 237 39.08 14.74 -25.05
N VAL A 238 40.20 15.48 -25.03
CA VAL A 238 40.62 16.24 -23.84
C VAL A 238 39.71 17.42 -23.53
N GLU A 239 39.39 18.21 -24.55
CA GLU A 239 38.52 19.37 -24.43
C GLU A 239 37.05 18.95 -24.11
N GLN A 240 36.65 17.72 -24.45
CA GLN A 240 35.36 17.16 -24.02
C GLN A 240 35.27 17.01 -22.49
N LEU A 241 36.39 16.81 -21.79
CA LEU A 241 36.41 16.73 -20.32
C LEU A 241 36.22 18.09 -19.64
N GLU A 242 36.22 19.20 -20.38
CA GLU A 242 35.91 20.53 -19.87
C GLU A 242 34.40 20.81 -19.85
N LEU A 243 33.60 20.03 -20.58
CA LEU A 243 32.14 20.15 -20.56
C LEU A 243 31.61 19.93 -19.13
N PRO A 244 30.61 20.73 -18.70
CA PRO A 244 29.97 20.51 -17.42
C PRO A 244 29.21 19.18 -17.44
N SER A 245 29.44 18.36 -16.41
CA SER A 245 28.75 17.09 -16.28
C SER A 245 27.24 17.30 -16.08
N PRO A 246 26.39 16.31 -16.40
CA PRO A 246 24.95 16.39 -16.15
C PRO A 246 24.61 16.74 -14.69
N GLN A 247 25.41 16.24 -13.74
CA GLN A 247 25.25 16.56 -12.32
C GLN A 247 25.63 18.01 -11.98
N GLU A 248 26.65 18.57 -12.60
CA GLU A 248 27.04 19.98 -12.43
C GLU A 248 25.98 20.92 -13.00
N LEU A 249 25.45 20.62 -14.20
CA LEU A 249 24.34 21.36 -14.80
C LEU A 249 23.10 21.34 -13.90
N LEU A 250 22.71 20.17 -13.41
CA LEU A 250 21.58 20.03 -12.50
C LEU A 250 21.78 20.79 -11.18
N ASN A 251 22.96 20.72 -10.58
CA ASN A 251 23.26 21.46 -9.35
C ASN A 251 23.25 22.98 -9.59
N ALA A 252 23.78 23.45 -10.72
CA ALA A 252 23.77 24.86 -11.11
C ALA A 252 22.33 25.36 -11.35
N PHE A 253 21.49 24.52 -11.98
CA PHE A 253 20.08 24.80 -12.13
C PHE A 253 19.37 24.96 -10.78
N PHE A 254 19.55 24.02 -9.86
CA PHE A 254 18.94 24.13 -8.52
C PHE A 254 19.44 25.35 -7.74
N ALA A 255 20.73 25.65 -7.82
CA ALA A 255 21.27 26.88 -7.24
C ALA A 255 20.59 28.12 -7.83
N THR A 256 20.27 28.11 -9.12
CA THR A 256 19.52 29.18 -9.78
C THR A 256 18.08 29.26 -9.27
N VAL A 257 17.37 28.13 -9.17
CA VAL A 257 16.00 28.07 -8.61
C VAL A 257 15.95 28.62 -7.18
N ASP A 258 16.94 28.28 -6.36
CA ASP A 258 17.04 28.73 -4.96
C ASP A 258 17.23 30.27 -4.84
N THR A 259 17.59 30.96 -5.92
CA THR A 259 17.70 32.44 -5.99
C THR A 259 16.44 33.14 -6.51
N VAL A 260 15.44 32.41 -7.02
CA VAL A 260 14.18 33.00 -7.52
C VAL A 260 13.47 33.74 -6.36
N PRO A 261 13.18 35.05 -6.43
CA PRO A 261 12.68 35.77 -5.25
C PRO A 261 11.30 35.33 -4.76
N SER A 262 10.41 34.98 -5.69
CA SER A 262 9.03 34.58 -5.42
C SER A 262 8.95 33.11 -5.00
N LEU A 263 8.43 32.84 -3.80
CA LEU A 263 8.30 31.49 -3.27
C LEU A 263 7.28 30.67 -4.07
N ILE A 264 6.15 31.26 -4.46
CA ILE A 264 5.15 30.59 -5.29
C ILE A 264 5.71 30.22 -6.66
N ASP A 265 6.61 31.03 -7.21
CA ASP A 265 7.23 30.69 -8.48
C ASP A 265 8.28 29.60 -8.36
N ARG A 266 9.02 29.53 -7.24
CA ARG A 266 9.88 28.36 -6.95
C ARG A 266 9.06 27.08 -6.92
N VAL A 267 7.93 27.11 -6.21
CA VAL A 267 6.98 25.97 -6.15
C VAL A 267 6.48 25.64 -7.56
N THR A 268 6.09 26.64 -8.35
CA THR A 268 5.60 26.46 -9.72
C THR A 268 6.65 25.82 -10.62
N ILE A 269 7.89 26.31 -10.60
CA ILE A 269 9.00 25.70 -11.33
C ILE A 269 9.18 24.25 -10.88
N LEU A 270 9.34 24.00 -9.58
CA LEU A 270 9.62 22.65 -9.07
C LEU A 270 8.51 21.64 -9.38
N VAL A 271 7.24 22.04 -9.29
CA VAL A 271 6.09 21.18 -9.64
C VAL A 271 6.07 20.86 -11.13
N ASN A 272 6.35 21.81 -12.01
CA ASN A 272 6.40 21.56 -13.47
C ASN A 272 7.64 20.76 -13.90
N LEU A 273 8.62 20.58 -13.03
CA LEU A 273 9.78 19.72 -13.26
C LEU A 273 9.61 18.31 -12.67
N LEU A 274 8.63 18.10 -11.79
CA LEU A 274 8.24 16.76 -11.36
C LEU A 274 7.73 16.00 -12.60
N GLY A 275 8.24 14.80 -12.81
CA GLY A 275 7.91 13.94 -13.96
C GLY A 275 8.85 14.06 -15.17
N GLU A 276 9.74 15.06 -15.20
CA GLU A 276 10.71 15.18 -16.30
C GLU A 276 11.84 14.13 -16.17
N PRO A 277 12.18 13.40 -17.26
CA PRO A 277 13.22 12.36 -17.25
C PRO A 277 14.56 12.81 -16.65
N GLU A 278 14.95 14.06 -16.89
CA GLU A 278 16.19 14.69 -16.42
C GLU A 278 16.25 14.82 -14.89
N PHE A 279 15.12 14.72 -14.21
CA PHE A 279 15.02 14.88 -12.76
C PHE A 279 14.70 13.57 -12.04
N GLN A 280 14.33 12.49 -12.75
CA GLN A 280 13.93 11.20 -12.17
C GLN A 280 14.98 10.63 -11.20
N TYR A 281 16.26 10.75 -11.54
CA TYR A 281 17.36 10.26 -10.71
C TYR A 281 17.68 11.13 -9.49
N ARG A 282 17.03 12.30 -9.37
CA ARG A 282 17.12 13.23 -8.24
C ARG A 282 15.74 13.70 -7.77
N SER A 283 14.66 12.94 -8.02
CA SER A 283 13.31 13.34 -7.59
C SER A 283 13.26 13.62 -6.08
N ARG A 284 13.98 12.84 -5.25
CA ARG A 284 14.15 13.11 -3.80
C ARG A 284 14.69 14.50 -3.47
N GLU A 285 15.59 15.01 -4.30
CA GLU A 285 16.23 16.30 -4.09
C GLU A 285 15.34 17.46 -4.60
N VAL A 286 14.61 17.25 -5.71
CA VAL A 286 13.53 18.16 -6.17
C VAL A 286 12.46 18.28 -5.08
N LEU A 287 12.02 17.15 -4.54
CA LEU A 287 11.04 17.07 -3.46
C LEU A 287 11.46 17.79 -2.20
N ARG A 288 12.71 17.58 -1.76
CA ARG A 288 13.23 18.26 -0.57
C ARG A 288 13.17 19.77 -0.75
N ARG A 289 13.48 20.27 -1.95
CA ARG A 289 13.35 21.71 -2.28
C ARG A 289 11.91 22.16 -2.37
N LEU A 290 11.04 21.39 -3.01
CA LEU A 290 9.62 21.69 -3.10
C LEU A 290 9.00 21.77 -1.70
N TYR A 291 9.30 20.79 -0.85
CA TYR A 291 8.91 20.76 0.55
C TYR A 291 9.38 22.02 1.29
N PHE A 292 10.66 22.37 1.17
CA PHE A 292 11.21 23.56 1.82
C PHE A 292 10.55 24.84 1.31
N ALA A 293 10.33 24.96 0.01
CA ALA A 293 9.65 26.10 -0.61
C ALA A 293 8.19 26.22 -0.14
N LEU A 294 7.45 25.11 -0.09
CA LEU A 294 6.08 25.06 0.45
C LEU A 294 6.03 25.44 1.93
N GLN A 295 6.97 24.95 2.74
CA GLN A 295 7.06 25.29 4.15
C GLN A 295 7.33 26.79 4.35
N GLN A 296 8.26 27.37 3.57
CA GLN A 296 8.54 28.81 3.59
C GLN A 296 7.35 29.63 3.11
N LEU A 297 6.70 29.19 2.03
CA LEU A 297 5.52 29.85 1.47
C LEU A 297 4.42 29.91 2.52
N CYS A 298 4.21 28.81 3.24
CA CYS A 298 3.23 28.82 4.31
C CYS A 298 3.66 29.61 5.55
N ALA A 299 4.94 29.65 5.88
CA ALA A 299 5.43 30.49 6.97
C ALA A 299 5.30 32.00 6.67
N SER A 300 5.25 32.40 5.40
CA SER A 300 5.20 33.81 4.98
C SER A 300 3.95 34.57 5.43
N GLY A 301 2.84 33.86 5.69
CA GLY A 301 1.56 34.48 6.05
C GLY A 301 0.66 34.85 4.86
N ASP A 302 1.11 34.73 3.61
CA ASP A 302 0.30 35.13 2.44
C ASP A 302 -0.70 34.03 2.03
N SER A 303 -1.98 34.22 2.38
CA SER A 303 -3.05 33.27 2.04
C SER A 303 -3.33 33.21 0.52
N HIS A 304 -3.07 34.29 -0.24
CA HIS A 304 -3.29 34.29 -1.69
C HIS A 304 -2.25 33.44 -2.41
N GLU A 305 -0.97 33.57 -2.05
CA GLU A 305 0.07 32.73 -2.64
C GLU A 305 -0.10 31.25 -2.26
N VAL A 306 -0.56 30.95 -1.03
CA VAL A 306 -0.87 29.57 -0.66
C VAL A 306 -2.07 29.00 -1.41
N SER A 307 -3.11 29.79 -1.65
CA SER A 307 -4.22 29.40 -2.54
C SER A 307 -3.72 29.07 -3.94
N ARG A 308 -2.81 29.87 -4.51
CA ARG A 308 -2.18 29.57 -5.81
C ARG A 308 -1.39 28.26 -5.80
N ALA A 309 -0.67 27.95 -4.73
CA ALA A 309 0.04 26.68 -4.59
C ALA A 309 -0.93 25.49 -4.52
N VAL A 310 -2.07 25.64 -3.82
CA VAL A 310 -3.15 24.65 -3.78
C VAL A 310 -3.71 24.43 -5.18
N ASP A 311 -4.06 25.50 -5.90
CA ASP A 311 -4.60 25.42 -7.27
C ASP A 311 -3.65 24.73 -8.24
N LEU A 312 -2.35 25.05 -8.14
CA LEU A 312 -1.30 24.44 -8.94
C LEU A 312 -1.20 22.94 -8.69
N ILE A 313 -0.97 22.51 -7.45
CA ILE A 313 -0.75 21.09 -7.14
C ILE A 313 -2.01 20.27 -7.42
N THR A 314 -3.19 20.78 -7.07
CA THR A 314 -4.47 20.11 -7.38
C THR A 314 -4.75 20.06 -8.89
N GLY A 315 -4.37 21.10 -9.63
CA GLY A 315 -4.44 21.11 -11.09
C GLY A 315 -3.55 20.05 -11.73
N CYS A 316 -2.31 19.92 -11.27
CA CYS A 316 -1.38 18.89 -11.72
C CYS A 316 -1.86 17.48 -11.39
N LEU A 317 -2.38 17.25 -10.17
CA LEU A 317 -2.97 15.95 -9.78
C LEU A 317 -4.12 15.54 -10.71
N LYS A 318 -4.93 16.51 -11.16
CA LYS A 318 -6.07 16.25 -12.05
C LYS A 318 -5.70 16.00 -13.51
N ALA A 319 -4.54 16.47 -13.98
CA ALA A 319 -4.15 16.45 -15.40
C ALA A 319 -3.78 15.06 -15.96
N ASP A 320 -3.86 14.00 -15.14
CA ASP A 320 -3.63 12.59 -15.48
C ASP A 320 -2.31 12.25 -16.20
N ASP A 321 -1.26 13.05 -15.97
CA ASP A 321 0.10 12.62 -16.29
C ASP A 321 0.57 11.66 -15.19
N GLN A 322 0.60 10.36 -15.49
CA GLN A 322 0.94 9.32 -14.51
C GLN A 322 2.38 9.42 -13.98
N ARG A 323 3.23 10.29 -14.55
CA ARG A 323 4.62 10.41 -14.13
C ARG A 323 4.68 11.25 -12.84
N GLU A 324 4.80 10.54 -11.72
CA GLU A 324 5.14 11.09 -10.39
C GLU A 324 3.98 11.66 -9.52
N LYS A 325 2.73 11.20 -9.69
CA LYS A 325 1.60 11.55 -8.80
C LYS A 325 1.90 11.38 -7.30
N GLN A 326 2.73 10.39 -6.93
CA GLN A 326 3.17 10.15 -5.55
C GLN A 326 3.76 11.41 -4.88
N TRP A 327 4.50 12.22 -5.63
CA TRP A 327 5.17 13.41 -5.11
C TRP A 327 4.23 14.59 -4.93
N LEU A 328 3.26 14.73 -5.84
CA LEU A 328 2.19 15.71 -5.71
C LEU A 328 1.29 15.40 -4.50
N PHE A 329 1.04 14.12 -4.24
CA PHE A 329 0.34 13.65 -3.05
C PHE A 329 1.08 13.97 -1.74
N GLU A 330 2.40 13.89 -1.72
CA GLU A 330 3.20 14.33 -0.57
C GLU A 330 3.12 15.87 -0.40
N GLY A 331 3.25 16.62 -1.49
CA GLY A 331 3.12 18.08 -1.48
C GLY A 331 1.77 18.58 -0.95
N ILE A 332 0.66 17.99 -1.42
CA ILE A 332 -0.68 18.38 -0.97
C ILE A 332 -0.95 17.98 0.48
N THR A 333 -0.36 16.87 0.95
CA THR A 333 -0.43 16.47 2.37
C THR A 333 0.14 17.58 3.26
N ARG A 334 1.32 18.07 2.91
CA ARG A 334 2.01 19.12 3.68
C ARG A 334 1.28 20.44 3.66
N LEU A 335 0.74 20.83 2.50
CA LEU A 335 -0.11 22.01 2.39
C LEU A 335 -1.33 21.89 3.31
N GLY A 336 -2.04 20.75 3.27
CA GLY A 336 -3.19 20.51 4.14
C GLY A 336 -2.84 20.61 5.63
N GLU A 337 -1.77 19.95 6.07
CA GLU A 337 -1.29 19.99 7.47
C GLU A 337 -0.94 21.40 7.96
N GLU A 338 -0.41 22.25 7.08
CA GLU A 338 -0.01 23.62 7.42
C GLU A 338 -1.19 24.60 7.35
N ILE A 339 -2.09 24.43 6.38
CA ILE A 339 -3.36 25.20 6.29
C ILE A 339 -4.21 24.94 7.55
N ALA A 340 -4.28 23.68 8.00
CA ALA A 340 -4.97 23.30 9.24
C ALA A 340 -4.44 24.08 10.46
N ARG A 341 -3.11 24.16 10.59
CA ARG A 341 -2.43 24.85 11.70
C ARG A 341 -2.65 26.36 11.70
N ARG A 342 -2.72 26.98 10.52
CA ARG A 342 -2.97 28.43 10.38
C ARG A 342 -4.37 28.83 10.78
N GLY A 343 -5.33 27.94 10.55
CA GLY A 343 -6.72 28.12 10.95
C GLY A 343 -7.49 29.19 10.19
N ASP A 344 -7.01 29.59 9.01
CA ASP A 344 -7.71 30.48 8.07
C ASP A 344 -8.86 29.73 7.40
N PHE A 345 -10.10 30.10 7.77
CA PHE A 345 -11.31 29.42 7.31
C PHE A 345 -11.50 29.49 5.78
N GLN A 346 -11.19 30.62 5.14
CA GLN A 346 -11.37 30.77 3.69
C GLN A 346 -10.37 29.90 2.93
N LEU A 347 -9.13 29.85 3.42
CA LEU A 347 -8.10 29.01 2.82
C LEU A 347 -8.39 27.51 3.02
N VAL A 348 -8.92 27.12 4.19
CA VAL A 348 -9.38 25.74 4.46
C VAL A 348 -10.50 25.36 3.49
N GLU A 349 -11.55 26.18 3.34
CA GLU A 349 -12.66 25.87 2.43
C GLU A 349 -12.19 25.79 0.96
N HIS A 350 -11.33 26.72 0.53
CA HIS A 350 -10.73 26.66 -0.80
C HIS A 350 -9.92 25.38 -1.00
N PHE A 351 -9.08 25.00 -0.03
CA PHE A 351 -8.31 23.76 -0.07
C PHE A 351 -9.23 22.54 -0.17
N ILE A 352 -10.27 22.45 0.66
CA ILE A 352 -11.25 21.36 0.63
C ILE A 352 -11.90 21.26 -0.74
N ASP A 353 -12.38 22.38 -1.28
CA ASP A 353 -13.05 22.41 -2.57
C ASP A 353 -12.11 22.02 -3.71
N ARG A 354 -10.84 22.43 -3.67
CA ARG A 354 -9.84 22.05 -4.68
C ARG A 354 -9.42 20.59 -4.56
N PHE A 355 -9.22 20.08 -3.35
CA PHE A 355 -8.80 18.70 -3.12
C PHE A 355 -9.92 17.70 -3.44
N ILE A 356 -11.18 18.00 -3.14
CA ILE A 356 -12.30 17.17 -3.64
C ILE A 356 -12.36 17.19 -5.18
N ALA A 357 -12.02 18.31 -5.81
CA ALA A 357 -12.01 18.44 -7.27
C ALA A 357 -10.99 17.57 -8.00
N THR A 358 -9.92 17.15 -7.31
CA THR A 358 -8.87 16.31 -7.92
C THR A 358 -9.39 14.90 -8.20
N GLY A 359 -10.46 14.50 -7.50
CA GLY A 359 -10.95 13.13 -7.53
C GLY A 359 -10.21 12.22 -6.56
N PHE A 360 -10.63 10.96 -6.56
CA PHE A 360 -10.03 9.88 -5.78
C PHE A 360 -9.43 8.85 -6.74
N GLU A 361 -8.29 8.27 -6.39
CA GLU A 361 -7.66 7.20 -7.16
C GLU A 361 -8.26 5.85 -6.70
N PRO A 362 -9.18 5.23 -7.47
CA PRO A 362 -9.74 3.92 -7.12
C PRO A 362 -8.66 2.84 -7.09
N PRO A 363 -8.91 1.72 -6.40
CA PRO A 363 -8.04 0.55 -6.49
C PRO A 363 -7.96 0.03 -7.93
N GLY A 364 -9.03 0.17 -8.73
CA GLY A 364 -8.98 -0.09 -10.17
C GLY A 364 -8.49 -1.49 -10.54
N ILE A 365 -8.92 -2.50 -9.78
CA ILE A 365 -8.41 -3.88 -9.87
C ILE A 365 -8.71 -4.44 -11.26
N ARG A 366 -7.68 -4.81 -12.03
CA ARG A 366 -7.81 -5.31 -13.42
C ARG A 366 -7.72 -6.83 -13.54
N GLY A 367 -7.26 -7.51 -12.50
CA GLY A 367 -7.06 -8.95 -12.50
C GLY A 367 -5.82 -9.34 -11.69
N THR A 368 -5.20 -10.44 -12.08
CA THR A 368 -3.95 -10.93 -11.50
C THR A 368 -2.97 -11.25 -12.62
N THR A 369 -1.71 -10.84 -12.45
CA THR A 369 -0.63 -11.07 -13.41
C THR A 369 -0.21 -12.55 -13.50
N GLU A 370 0.62 -12.88 -14.49
CA GLU A 370 1.21 -14.22 -14.63
C GLU A 370 2.19 -14.54 -13.47
N GLU A 371 2.75 -13.51 -12.83
CA GLU A 371 3.55 -13.60 -11.60
C GLU A 371 2.69 -13.79 -10.34
N TRP A 372 1.36 -13.85 -10.50
CA TRP A 372 0.37 -14.01 -9.44
C TRP A 372 0.26 -12.80 -8.51
N GLU A 373 0.47 -11.60 -9.00
CA GLU A 373 0.26 -10.35 -8.24
C GLU A 373 -1.06 -9.69 -8.65
N VAL A 374 -1.80 -9.12 -7.70
CA VAL A 374 -3.03 -8.39 -8.02
C VAL A 374 -2.70 -7.09 -8.75
N GLU A 375 -3.24 -6.90 -9.96
CA GLU A 375 -3.09 -5.66 -10.72
C GLU A 375 -3.98 -4.56 -10.14
N VAL A 376 -3.37 -3.66 -9.37
CA VAL A 376 -4.02 -2.53 -8.69
C VAL A 376 -3.43 -1.20 -9.16
N ASN A 377 -4.22 -0.13 -9.11
CA ASN A 377 -3.74 1.24 -9.32
C ASN A 377 -2.60 1.56 -8.32
N PRO A 378 -1.37 1.84 -8.79
CA PRO A 378 -0.22 2.06 -7.92
C PRO A 378 -0.38 3.32 -7.03
N TYR A 379 -1.29 4.23 -7.38
CA TYR A 379 -1.53 5.46 -6.63
C TYR A 379 -2.70 5.37 -5.64
N HIS A 380 -3.46 4.28 -5.64
CA HIS A 380 -4.64 4.14 -4.78
C HIS A 380 -4.31 4.32 -3.30
N LEU A 381 -3.34 3.53 -2.81
CA LEU A 381 -2.98 3.57 -1.40
C LEU A 381 -2.33 4.90 -1.01
N THR A 382 -1.49 5.47 -1.88
CA THR A 382 -0.88 6.78 -1.65
C THR A 382 -1.94 7.87 -1.58
N CYS A 383 -2.91 7.88 -2.50
CA CYS A 383 -4.04 8.80 -2.47
C CYS A 383 -4.81 8.67 -1.15
N LEU A 384 -5.23 7.45 -0.78
CA LEU A 384 -5.95 7.21 0.47
C LEU A 384 -5.17 7.71 1.69
N ARG A 385 -3.86 7.42 1.77
CA ARG A 385 -2.98 7.91 2.84
C ARG A 385 -2.88 9.43 2.89
N THR A 386 -2.80 10.11 1.75
CA THR A 386 -2.82 11.57 1.67
C THR A 386 -4.11 12.14 2.26
N TRP A 387 -5.26 11.61 1.86
CA TRP A 387 -6.55 12.06 2.39
C TRP A 387 -6.61 11.88 3.91
N LEU A 388 -6.22 10.70 4.42
CA LEU A 388 -6.19 10.43 5.86
C LEU A 388 -5.20 11.33 6.62
N ALA A 389 -4.01 11.57 6.06
CA ALA A 389 -3.00 12.41 6.68
C ALA A 389 -3.45 13.87 6.82
N VAL A 390 -4.10 14.41 5.78
CA VAL A 390 -4.70 15.75 5.82
C VAL A 390 -5.83 15.81 6.84
N ILE A 391 -6.78 14.87 6.79
CA ILE A 391 -7.91 14.81 7.72
C ILE A 391 -7.42 14.73 9.17
N ARG A 392 -6.44 13.86 9.44
CA ARG A 392 -5.84 13.67 10.77
C ARG A 392 -5.30 14.96 11.38
N SER A 393 -4.86 15.92 10.57
CA SER A 393 -4.28 17.16 11.09
C SER A 393 -5.27 18.00 11.91
N ASP A 394 -6.56 17.98 11.53
CA ASP A 394 -7.68 18.53 12.29
C ASP A 394 -9.00 17.92 11.76
N PRO A 395 -9.45 16.77 12.28
CA PRO A 395 -10.63 16.06 11.75
C PRO A 395 -11.89 16.92 11.73
N ARG A 396 -12.03 17.83 12.70
CA ARG A 396 -13.17 18.74 12.82
C ARG A 396 -13.19 19.77 11.70
N ARG A 397 -12.04 20.37 11.37
CA ARG A 397 -11.96 21.31 10.23
C ARG A 397 -12.18 20.63 8.89
N PHE A 398 -11.83 19.36 8.78
CA PHE A 398 -11.92 18.58 7.54
C PHE A 398 -13.10 17.60 7.48
N GLU A 399 -14.20 17.87 8.20
CA GLU A 399 -15.43 17.04 8.15
C GLU A 399 -15.95 16.84 6.72
N ARG A 400 -15.85 17.88 5.87
CA ARG A 400 -16.21 17.77 4.44
C ARG A 400 -15.31 16.81 3.67
N LEU A 401 -14.02 16.68 4.03
CA LEU A 401 -13.13 15.69 3.43
C LEU A 401 -13.42 14.28 3.97
N LEU A 402 -13.75 14.13 5.25
CA LEU A 402 -14.22 12.84 5.80
C LEU A 402 -15.45 12.33 5.06
N SER A 403 -16.45 13.21 4.88
CA SER A 403 -17.68 12.91 4.12
C SER A 403 -17.38 12.55 2.67
N ALA A 404 -16.56 13.35 1.97
CA ALA A 404 -16.18 13.09 0.59
C ALA A 404 -15.44 11.75 0.45
N LEU A 405 -14.46 11.48 1.33
CA LEU A 405 -13.71 10.23 1.30
C LEU A 405 -14.63 9.03 1.59
N ALA A 406 -15.52 9.11 2.58
CA ALA A 406 -16.47 8.04 2.87
C ALA A 406 -17.36 7.71 1.65
N ILE A 407 -17.85 8.72 0.93
CA ILE A 407 -18.59 8.54 -0.33
C ILE A 407 -17.73 7.83 -1.36
N GLN A 408 -16.49 8.28 -1.57
CA GLN A 408 -15.57 7.66 -2.53
C GLN A 408 -15.29 6.19 -2.19
N LEU A 409 -15.02 5.88 -0.93
CA LEU A 409 -14.76 4.51 -0.49
C LEU A 409 -16.00 3.61 -0.59
N HIS A 410 -17.20 4.17 -0.37
CA HIS A 410 -18.45 3.45 -0.54
C HIS A 410 -18.65 2.96 -1.98
N PHE A 411 -18.43 3.83 -2.97
CA PHE A 411 -18.67 3.50 -4.38
C PHE A 411 -17.49 2.82 -5.07
N GLN A 412 -16.26 3.20 -4.72
CA GLN A 412 -15.05 2.75 -5.42
C GLN A 412 -14.28 1.64 -4.69
N GLY A 413 -14.61 1.40 -3.42
CA GLY A 413 -13.94 0.40 -2.60
C GLY A 413 -12.52 0.77 -2.17
N VAL A 414 -11.89 -0.14 -1.43
CA VAL A 414 -10.54 -0.01 -0.89
C VAL A 414 -9.78 -1.30 -1.13
N PHE A 415 -8.54 -1.19 -1.59
CA PHE A 415 -7.59 -2.30 -1.65
C PHE A 415 -6.36 -1.98 -0.81
N VAL A 416 -6.10 -2.83 0.17
CA VAL A 416 -4.96 -2.75 1.08
C VAL A 416 -4.44 -4.17 1.28
N ASN A 417 -3.13 -4.36 1.15
CA ASN A 417 -2.48 -5.60 1.51
C ASN A 417 -2.08 -5.58 3.00
N ASP A 418 -2.09 -6.73 3.65
CA ASP A 418 -1.61 -6.85 5.05
C ASP A 418 -0.17 -6.30 5.22
N THR A 419 0.68 -6.42 4.19
CA THR A 419 2.07 -5.95 4.18
C THR A 419 2.21 -4.43 4.17
N ASP A 420 1.14 -3.70 3.81
CA ASP A 420 1.13 -2.24 3.81
C ASP A 420 1.09 -1.65 5.21
N LEU A 421 0.73 -2.46 6.22
CA LEU A 421 0.59 -2.07 7.63
C LEU A 421 -0.32 -0.85 7.84
N PHE A 422 -1.43 -0.82 7.09
CA PHE A 422 -2.40 0.28 7.09
C PHE A 422 -3.10 0.48 8.45
N GLN A 423 -2.98 -0.48 9.38
CA GLN A 423 -3.36 -0.30 10.78
C GLN A 423 -2.66 0.92 11.40
N ARG A 424 -1.42 1.22 10.99
CA ARG A 424 -0.69 2.43 11.41
C ARG A 424 -1.39 3.70 10.99
N ASP A 425 -1.89 3.75 9.76
CA ASP A 425 -2.58 4.91 9.20
C ASP A 425 -3.90 5.17 9.95
N VAL A 426 -4.63 4.11 10.30
CA VAL A 426 -5.85 4.20 11.13
C VAL A 426 -5.52 4.66 12.56
N SER A 427 -4.54 4.06 13.24
CA SER A 427 -4.11 4.51 14.57
C SER A 427 -3.68 5.98 14.57
N GLN A 428 -3.00 6.41 13.52
CA GLN A 428 -2.62 7.81 13.35
C GLN A 428 -3.82 8.73 13.21
N LEU A 429 -4.86 8.35 12.43
CA LEU A 429 -6.12 9.08 12.35
C LEU A 429 -6.80 9.21 13.72
N LEU A 430 -6.91 8.10 14.48
CA LEU A 430 -7.54 8.09 15.80
C LEU A 430 -6.79 8.96 16.82
N ASN A 431 -5.46 9.06 16.69
CA ASN A 431 -4.62 9.96 17.47
C ASN A 431 -4.71 11.45 17.03
N GLY A 432 -5.44 11.76 15.96
CA GLY A 432 -5.69 13.11 15.44
C GLY A 432 -6.79 13.89 16.17
N GLY A 433 -7.49 13.28 17.14
CA GLY A 433 -8.58 13.94 17.88
C GLY A 433 -9.93 13.82 17.17
N VAL A 434 -10.50 12.62 17.17
CA VAL A 434 -11.70 12.27 16.39
C VAL A 434 -13.03 12.49 17.12
N ALA A 435 -13.02 12.97 18.36
CA ALA A 435 -14.20 13.00 19.22
C ALA A 435 -15.39 13.79 18.64
N GLU A 436 -15.14 14.97 18.07
CA GLU A 436 -16.20 15.84 17.55
C GLU A 436 -16.79 15.37 16.20
N SER A 437 -16.00 14.64 15.42
CA SER A 437 -16.34 14.14 14.08
C SER A 437 -16.48 12.63 14.05
N PHE A 438 -16.69 12.00 15.21
CA PHE A 438 -16.64 10.55 15.38
C PHE A 438 -17.67 9.82 14.51
N SER A 439 -18.84 10.40 14.26
CA SER A 439 -19.85 9.80 13.38
C SER A 439 -19.34 9.61 11.95
N LEU A 440 -18.70 10.64 11.38
CA LEU A 440 -18.11 10.57 10.05
C LEU A 440 -16.89 9.65 10.01
N VAL A 441 -16.06 9.68 11.06
CA VAL A 441 -14.94 8.72 11.20
C VAL A 441 -15.47 7.29 11.25
N LEU A 442 -16.54 7.02 12.00
CA LEU A 442 -17.14 5.70 12.10
C LEU A 442 -17.72 5.23 10.75
N GLN A 443 -18.35 6.14 9.98
CA GLN A 443 -18.81 5.82 8.63
C GLN A 443 -17.65 5.50 7.69
N LEU A 444 -16.58 6.29 7.72
CA LEU A 444 -15.37 6.08 6.93
C LEU A 444 -14.73 4.72 7.22
N VAL A 445 -14.45 4.43 8.50
CA VAL A 445 -13.68 3.24 8.90
C VAL A 445 -14.40 1.94 8.58
N ARG A 446 -15.74 1.93 8.49
CA ARG A 446 -16.51 0.75 8.05
C ARG A 446 -16.17 0.29 6.63
N HIS A 447 -15.54 1.14 5.81
CA HIS A 447 -15.06 0.79 4.49
C HIS A 447 -13.64 0.22 4.48
N LEU A 448 -12.94 0.20 5.62
CA LEU A 448 -11.53 -0.19 5.70
C LEU A 448 -11.37 -1.66 6.16
N PRO A 449 -10.78 -2.55 5.33
CA PRO A 449 -10.68 -3.98 5.63
C PRO A 449 -9.44 -4.32 6.47
N VAL A 450 -9.25 -3.67 7.63
CA VAL A 450 -7.97 -3.74 8.37
C VAL A 450 -8.07 -4.07 9.86
N PHE A 451 -9.27 -4.25 10.42
CA PHE A 451 -9.50 -4.35 11.88
C PHE A 451 -9.15 -5.72 12.47
N PHE A 452 -7.95 -6.23 12.20
CA PHE A 452 -7.37 -7.45 12.75
C PHE A 452 -5.95 -7.16 13.26
N SER A 453 -5.55 -7.84 14.33
CA SER A 453 -4.22 -7.66 14.94
C SER A 453 -3.13 -8.50 14.26
N ALA A 454 -3.48 -9.66 13.69
CA ALA A 454 -2.54 -10.56 13.03
C ALA A 454 -2.25 -10.15 11.58
N VAL A 455 -0.99 -9.92 11.26
CA VAL A 455 -0.52 -9.59 9.90
C VAL A 455 -0.15 -10.87 9.16
N GLY A 456 -0.74 -11.08 7.98
CA GLY A 456 -0.53 -12.26 7.14
C GLY A 456 -1.47 -13.43 7.46
N SER A 457 -1.30 -14.55 6.75
CA SER A 457 -2.03 -15.80 7.02
C SER A 457 -1.18 -16.74 7.90
N GLU A 458 -1.50 -16.80 9.18
CA GLU A 458 -0.91 -17.76 10.14
C GLU A 458 -2.01 -18.50 10.92
N GLY A 459 -1.61 -19.47 11.76
CA GLY A 459 -2.55 -20.30 12.51
C GLY A 459 -3.44 -21.17 11.62
N GLU A 460 -4.70 -21.34 12.03
CA GLU A 460 -5.65 -22.27 11.40
C GLU A 460 -5.90 -21.95 9.92
N LEU A 461 -5.93 -20.67 9.53
CA LEU A 461 -6.13 -20.28 8.13
C LEU A 461 -5.04 -20.84 7.22
N ARG A 462 -3.78 -20.83 7.69
CA ARG A 462 -2.64 -21.41 6.97
C ARG A 462 -2.73 -22.93 6.94
N GLU A 463 -3.12 -23.57 8.04
CA GLU A 463 -3.25 -25.02 8.13
C GLU A 463 -4.34 -25.55 7.19
N VAL A 464 -5.53 -24.95 7.22
CA VAL A 464 -6.69 -25.32 6.40
C VAL A 464 -6.39 -25.13 4.92
N SER A 465 -5.88 -23.96 4.52
CA SER A 465 -5.50 -23.70 3.11
C SER A 465 -4.38 -24.60 2.61
N THR A 466 -3.42 -24.94 3.48
CA THR A 466 -2.33 -25.88 3.14
C THR A 466 -2.84 -27.30 2.98
N ARG A 467 -3.71 -27.76 3.89
CA ARG A 467 -4.31 -29.08 3.82
C ARG A 467 -5.17 -29.22 2.55
N LEU A 468 -5.99 -28.22 2.25
CA LEU A 468 -6.84 -28.17 1.05
C LEU A 468 -6.03 -28.37 -0.24
N ASP A 469 -4.88 -27.70 -0.36
CA ASP A 469 -3.96 -27.84 -1.51
C ASP A 469 -3.23 -29.20 -1.51
N GLN A 470 -2.73 -29.62 -0.35
CA GLN A 470 -1.95 -30.87 -0.22
C GLN A 470 -2.74 -32.13 -0.54
N ILE A 471 -4.05 -32.15 -0.27
CA ILE A 471 -4.91 -33.29 -0.59
C ILE A 471 -4.88 -33.60 -2.10
N SER A 472 -4.78 -32.57 -2.94
CA SER A 472 -4.66 -32.71 -4.40
C SER A 472 -3.23 -32.98 -4.89
N TYR A 473 -2.28 -33.20 -3.98
CA TYR A 473 -0.83 -33.18 -4.29
C TYR A 473 -0.40 -31.89 -5.02
N ARG A 474 -1.10 -30.78 -4.77
CA ARG A 474 -0.91 -29.48 -5.44
C ARG A 474 -1.17 -29.49 -6.95
N GLN A 475 -1.98 -30.44 -7.41
CA GLN A 475 -2.36 -30.55 -8.82
C GLN A 475 -3.64 -29.78 -9.14
N ASP A 476 -4.48 -29.48 -8.14
CA ASP A 476 -5.59 -28.55 -8.32
C ASP A 476 -5.03 -27.12 -8.41
N THR A 477 -4.90 -26.63 -9.64
CA THR A 477 -4.24 -25.35 -9.94
C THR A 477 -4.98 -24.15 -9.37
N VAL A 478 -6.32 -24.19 -9.28
CA VAL A 478 -7.14 -23.13 -8.69
C VAL A 478 -6.94 -23.06 -7.19
N ILE A 479 -6.98 -24.22 -6.50
CA ILE A 479 -6.72 -24.27 -5.06
C ILE A 479 -5.26 -23.93 -4.73
N HIS A 480 -4.32 -24.40 -5.55
CA HIS A 480 -2.92 -24.07 -5.38
C HIS A 480 -2.70 -22.56 -5.45
N PHE A 481 -3.33 -21.91 -6.43
CA PHE A 481 -3.30 -20.46 -6.60
C PHE A 481 -4.00 -19.75 -5.44
N LEU A 482 -5.20 -20.17 -5.02
CA LEU A 482 -5.91 -19.61 -3.86
C LEU A 482 -5.06 -19.66 -2.58
N ARG A 483 -4.39 -20.79 -2.31
CA ARG A 483 -3.48 -20.90 -1.17
C ARG A 483 -2.31 -19.92 -1.28
N LYS A 484 -1.71 -19.82 -2.47
CA LYS A 484 -0.56 -18.94 -2.71
C LYS A 484 -0.94 -17.48 -2.53
N GLN A 485 -2.08 -17.06 -3.06
CA GLN A 485 -2.69 -15.76 -2.80
C GLN A 485 -2.89 -15.53 -1.31
N ALA A 486 -3.60 -16.43 -0.63
CA ALA A 486 -3.85 -16.30 0.82
C ALA A 486 -2.55 -16.18 1.64
N HIS A 487 -1.47 -16.85 1.21
CA HIS A 487 -0.16 -16.86 1.90
C HIS A 487 0.73 -15.67 1.58
N ALA A 488 0.55 -15.04 0.43
CA ALA A 488 1.40 -13.97 -0.07
C ALA A 488 0.72 -12.59 0.09
N GLU A 489 -0.56 -12.50 -0.27
CA GLU A 489 -1.38 -11.31 -0.27
C GLU A 489 -2.66 -11.57 0.51
N SER A 490 -2.64 -11.27 1.80
CA SER A 490 -3.87 -11.29 2.60
C SER A 490 -4.64 -9.99 2.35
N ASN A 491 -5.78 -10.09 1.69
CA ASN A 491 -6.72 -8.98 1.48
C ASN A 491 -8.18 -9.52 1.46
N SER A 492 -9.15 -8.62 1.55
CA SER A 492 -10.58 -8.99 1.61
C SER A 492 -11.11 -9.63 0.32
N ARG A 493 -10.44 -9.44 -0.83
CA ARG A 493 -10.81 -10.06 -2.12
C ARG A 493 -10.73 -11.59 -2.07
N LEU A 494 -9.93 -12.15 -1.16
CA LEU A 494 -9.84 -13.59 -0.93
C LEU A 494 -11.18 -14.22 -0.51
N VAL A 495 -12.04 -13.48 0.20
CA VAL A 495 -13.39 -13.97 0.57
C VAL A 495 -14.21 -14.22 -0.69
N GLU A 496 -14.26 -13.24 -1.60
CA GLU A 496 -14.99 -13.37 -2.86
C GLU A 496 -14.32 -14.37 -3.82
N PHE A 497 -13.00 -14.49 -3.78
CA PHE A 497 -12.31 -15.53 -4.54
C PHE A 497 -12.69 -16.92 -4.03
N CYS A 498 -12.73 -17.14 -2.72
CA CYS A 498 -13.18 -18.40 -2.12
C CYS A 498 -14.64 -18.73 -2.50
N ARG A 499 -15.53 -17.72 -2.54
CA ARG A 499 -16.90 -17.88 -3.05
C ARG A 499 -16.94 -18.24 -4.53
N ALA A 500 -16.09 -17.64 -5.36
CA ALA A 500 -16.00 -17.97 -6.78
C ALA A 500 -15.54 -19.42 -6.99
N VAL A 501 -14.59 -19.91 -6.18
CA VAL A 501 -14.17 -21.33 -6.18
C VAL A 501 -15.32 -22.24 -5.74
N TYR A 502 -16.06 -21.86 -4.68
CA TYR A 502 -17.24 -22.62 -4.26
C TYR A 502 -18.31 -22.68 -5.37
N ALA A 503 -18.60 -21.56 -6.02
CA ALA A 503 -19.56 -21.49 -7.13
C ALA A 503 -19.10 -22.33 -8.33
N TRP A 504 -17.80 -22.29 -8.67
CA TRP A 504 -17.20 -23.15 -9.69
C TRP A 504 -17.39 -24.62 -9.35
N TRP A 505 -17.00 -25.05 -8.15
CA TRP A 505 -17.20 -26.43 -7.71
C TRP A 505 -18.68 -26.81 -7.71
N ARG A 506 -19.59 -25.92 -7.30
CA ARG A 506 -21.03 -26.23 -7.25
C ARG A 506 -21.68 -26.32 -8.64
N THR A 507 -21.35 -25.41 -9.56
CA THR A 507 -22.09 -25.23 -10.83
C THR A 507 -21.34 -25.72 -12.06
N GLY A 508 -20.01 -25.76 -12.01
CA GLY A 508 -19.16 -25.94 -13.18
C GLY A 508 -19.12 -24.75 -14.13
N ASP A 509 -19.50 -23.54 -13.69
CA ASP A 509 -19.30 -22.29 -14.42
C ASP A 509 -18.05 -21.54 -13.92
N ALA A 510 -17.03 -21.45 -14.76
CA ALA A 510 -15.75 -20.83 -14.42
C ALA A 510 -15.75 -19.30 -14.57
N SER A 511 -16.79 -18.70 -15.17
CA SER A 511 -16.81 -17.27 -15.50
C SER A 511 -16.59 -16.36 -14.28
N ARG A 512 -16.98 -16.81 -13.09
CA ARG A 512 -16.78 -16.07 -11.84
C ARG A 512 -15.35 -16.08 -11.32
N LEU A 513 -14.50 -16.99 -11.80
CA LEU A 513 -13.08 -17.04 -11.44
C LEU A 513 -12.27 -15.99 -12.20
N ASP A 514 -12.75 -15.54 -13.37
CA ASP A 514 -12.04 -14.66 -14.30
C ASP A 514 -11.38 -13.44 -13.66
N PRO A 515 -12.01 -12.72 -12.71
CA PRO A 515 -11.39 -11.56 -12.08
C PRO A 515 -10.20 -11.93 -11.18
N PHE A 516 -10.11 -13.17 -10.70
CA PHE A 516 -9.17 -13.57 -9.64
C PHE A 516 -7.98 -14.37 -10.14
N ILE A 517 -8.04 -14.93 -11.35
CA ILE A 517 -7.00 -15.82 -11.88
C ILE A 517 -6.35 -15.24 -13.14
N PRO A 518 -5.06 -15.53 -13.38
CA PRO A 518 -4.39 -15.12 -14.61
C PRO A 518 -4.96 -15.85 -15.83
N GLU A 519 -4.73 -15.27 -17.01
CA GLU A 519 -5.23 -15.79 -18.28
C GLU A 519 -4.70 -17.20 -18.59
N SER A 520 -3.43 -17.48 -18.24
CA SER A 520 -2.85 -18.83 -18.38
C SER A 520 -3.61 -19.89 -17.58
N LEU A 521 -3.99 -19.57 -16.33
CA LEU A 521 -4.75 -20.45 -15.46
C LEU A 521 -6.18 -20.62 -15.97
N ARG A 522 -6.82 -19.54 -16.43
CA ARG A 522 -8.17 -19.60 -17.02
C ARG A 522 -8.23 -20.55 -18.20
N ARG A 523 -7.24 -20.51 -19.09
CA ARG A 523 -7.15 -21.39 -20.27
C ARG A 523 -6.88 -22.86 -19.92
N SER A 524 -6.30 -23.13 -18.75
CA SER A 524 -5.99 -24.50 -18.32
C SER A 524 -7.14 -25.18 -17.57
N LEU A 525 -8.18 -24.44 -17.19
CA LEU A 525 -9.36 -25.00 -16.53
C LEU A 525 -10.07 -26.01 -17.45
N SER A 526 -10.29 -27.22 -16.93
CA SER A 526 -10.99 -28.27 -17.65
C SER A 526 -12.06 -28.90 -16.76
N PRO A 527 -13.31 -29.04 -17.24
CA PRO A 527 -14.34 -29.83 -16.56
C PRO A 527 -13.98 -31.33 -16.41
N ASP A 528 -12.98 -31.81 -17.16
CA ASP A 528 -12.47 -33.17 -17.07
C ASP A 528 -11.37 -33.36 -16.04
N ASP A 529 -10.92 -32.29 -15.37
CA ASP A 529 -9.95 -32.39 -14.27
C ASP A 529 -10.52 -33.27 -13.14
N PRO A 530 -9.83 -34.38 -12.77
CA PRO A 530 -10.29 -35.27 -11.70
C PRO A 530 -10.53 -34.56 -10.36
N TRP A 531 -9.71 -33.55 -10.03
CA TRP A 531 -9.84 -32.80 -8.79
C TRP A 531 -11.04 -31.86 -8.81
N PHE A 532 -11.38 -31.30 -9.97
CA PHE A 532 -12.63 -30.56 -10.14
C PHE A 532 -13.84 -31.50 -10.06
N ARG A 533 -13.86 -32.58 -10.86
CA ARG A 533 -15.03 -33.47 -10.99
C ARG A 533 -15.50 -34.03 -9.66
N GLY A 534 -14.58 -34.54 -8.83
CA GLY A 534 -14.96 -35.08 -7.53
C GLY A 534 -15.44 -34.02 -6.54
N ALA A 535 -14.89 -32.80 -6.59
CA ALA A 535 -15.39 -31.68 -5.78
C ALA A 535 -16.77 -31.21 -6.25
N HIS A 536 -17.01 -31.23 -7.57
CA HIS A 536 -18.29 -30.93 -8.17
C HIS A 536 -19.37 -31.95 -7.81
N GLU A 537 -19.06 -33.24 -7.86
CA GLU A 537 -19.95 -34.31 -7.41
C GLU A 537 -20.36 -34.13 -5.94
N ALA A 538 -19.43 -33.70 -5.07
CA ALA A 538 -19.70 -33.42 -3.67
C ALA A 538 -20.67 -32.24 -3.47
N LEU A 539 -20.35 -31.06 -4.03
CA LEU A 539 -21.17 -29.85 -3.80
C LEU A 539 -22.48 -29.85 -4.58
N ALA A 540 -22.48 -30.30 -5.84
CA ALA A 540 -23.73 -30.43 -6.61
C ALA A 540 -24.63 -31.55 -6.06
N GLY A 541 -24.04 -32.58 -5.44
CA GLY A 541 -24.78 -33.59 -4.68
C GLY A 541 -25.45 -32.99 -3.44
N LEU A 542 -24.71 -32.17 -2.70
CA LEU A 542 -25.19 -31.51 -1.50
C LEU A 542 -26.33 -30.53 -1.81
N GLU A 543 -26.20 -29.75 -2.88
CA GLU A 543 -27.27 -28.88 -3.39
C GLU A 543 -28.54 -29.65 -3.72
N ARG A 544 -28.44 -30.81 -4.39
CA ARG A 544 -29.61 -31.66 -4.69
C ARG A 544 -30.30 -32.20 -3.43
N THR A 545 -29.56 -32.39 -2.34
CA THR A 545 -30.08 -32.98 -1.10
C THR A 545 -30.69 -31.94 -0.18
N LEU A 546 -30.04 -30.78 -0.03
CA LEU A 546 -30.40 -29.74 0.94
C LEU A 546 -31.01 -28.49 0.30
N GLY A 547 -31.03 -28.39 -1.04
CA GLY A 547 -31.49 -27.19 -1.75
C GLY A 547 -30.55 -25.99 -1.58
N LEU A 548 -29.24 -26.24 -1.46
CA LEU A 548 -28.26 -25.20 -1.14
C LEU A 548 -28.23 -24.07 -2.17
N THR A 549 -28.09 -22.86 -1.64
CA THR A 549 -27.78 -21.62 -2.33
C THR A 549 -26.40 -21.12 -1.92
N GLU A 550 -25.86 -20.11 -2.62
CA GLU A 550 -24.59 -19.49 -2.20
C GLU A 550 -24.68 -18.79 -0.83
N ALA A 551 -25.87 -18.36 -0.42
CA ALA A 551 -26.09 -17.76 0.90
C ALA A 551 -25.84 -18.77 2.04
N ASP A 552 -26.01 -20.06 1.75
CA ASP A 552 -25.82 -21.13 2.73
C ASP A 552 -24.37 -21.36 3.13
N LEU A 553 -23.41 -20.88 2.34
CA LEU A 553 -21.99 -20.86 2.73
C LEU A 553 -21.79 -20.11 4.07
N ASP A 554 -22.61 -19.08 4.28
CA ASP A 554 -22.56 -18.20 5.44
C ASP A 554 -23.55 -18.58 6.55
N THR A 555 -24.72 -19.11 6.22
CA THR A 555 -25.83 -19.30 7.18
C THR A 555 -25.94 -20.71 7.75
N LEU A 556 -25.48 -21.73 7.02
CA LEU A 556 -25.69 -23.12 7.40
C LEU A 556 -24.62 -23.60 8.40
N PRO A 557 -24.95 -24.22 9.54
CA PRO A 557 -23.96 -24.67 10.50
C PRO A 557 -22.94 -25.67 9.91
N PRO A 558 -21.67 -25.66 10.35
CA PRO A 558 -20.66 -26.59 9.85
C PRO A 558 -21.05 -28.08 10.03
N GLU A 559 -21.76 -28.41 11.10
CA GLU A 559 -22.24 -29.76 11.39
C GLU A 559 -23.26 -30.21 10.35
N ALA A 560 -24.21 -29.35 9.99
CA ALA A 560 -25.20 -29.64 8.96
C ALA A 560 -24.56 -29.84 7.58
N PHE A 561 -23.50 -29.07 7.27
CA PHE A 561 -22.69 -29.27 6.07
C PHE A 561 -22.00 -30.65 6.07
N ALA A 562 -21.41 -31.05 7.20
CA ALA A 562 -20.74 -32.33 7.35
C ALA A 562 -21.70 -33.52 7.27
N GLU A 563 -22.84 -33.45 7.96
CA GLU A 563 -23.89 -34.47 7.91
C GLU A 563 -24.45 -34.64 6.49
N GLY A 564 -24.73 -33.54 5.81
CA GLY A 564 -25.20 -33.56 4.42
C GLY A 564 -24.19 -34.22 3.49
N LEU A 565 -22.90 -33.88 3.60
CA LEU A 565 -21.85 -34.51 2.79
C LEU A 565 -21.63 -35.99 3.13
N GLN A 566 -21.84 -36.41 4.39
CA GLN A 566 -21.79 -37.81 4.77
C GLN A 566 -22.94 -38.61 4.16
N ALA A 567 -24.13 -38.03 4.08
CA ALA A 567 -25.33 -38.67 3.52
C ALA A 567 -25.25 -38.90 2.00
N LEU A 568 -24.40 -38.17 1.28
CA LEU A 568 -24.12 -38.37 -0.15
C LEU A 568 -23.31 -39.65 -0.36
N GLY A 569 -23.97 -40.80 -0.37
CA GLY A 569 -23.36 -42.06 -0.80
C GLY A 569 -22.74 -41.92 -2.20
N GLY A 570 -21.53 -42.47 -2.41
CA GLY A 570 -20.87 -42.51 -3.72
C GLY A 570 -19.77 -41.47 -3.99
N VAL A 571 -19.67 -40.40 -3.19
CA VAL A 571 -18.57 -39.42 -3.29
C VAL A 571 -17.34 -39.92 -2.53
N ASP A 572 -16.15 -39.85 -3.11
CA ASP A 572 -14.89 -40.23 -2.44
C ASP A 572 -14.71 -39.39 -1.15
N PRO A 573 -14.33 -40.00 0.00
CA PRO A 573 -14.02 -39.28 1.25
C PRO A 573 -13.09 -38.08 1.07
N VAL A 574 -12.13 -38.16 0.14
CA VAL A 574 -11.16 -37.10 -0.16
C VAL A 574 -11.86 -35.82 -0.63
N HIS A 575 -12.87 -35.92 -1.49
CA HIS A 575 -13.59 -34.76 -2.01
C HIS A 575 -14.58 -34.17 -1.00
N ARG A 576 -15.10 -34.99 -0.08
CA ARG A 576 -15.90 -34.51 1.07
C ARG A 576 -15.04 -33.67 2.01
N GLU A 577 -13.83 -34.13 2.32
CA GLU A 577 -12.87 -33.38 3.13
C GLU A 577 -12.52 -32.03 2.47
N ARG A 578 -12.25 -32.03 1.16
CA ARG A 578 -11.97 -30.78 0.42
C ARG A 578 -13.14 -29.79 0.45
N ALA A 579 -14.37 -30.25 0.27
CA ALA A 579 -15.55 -29.39 0.38
C ALA A 579 -15.67 -28.76 1.77
N LEU A 580 -15.47 -29.54 2.84
CA LEU A 580 -15.49 -29.03 4.22
C LEU A 580 -14.37 -28.02 4.49
N LEU A 581 -13.16 -28.30 4.02
CA LEU A 581 -12.00 -27.41 4.17
C LEU A 581 -12.20 -26.10 3.40
N LEU A 582 -12.82 -26.10 2.22
CA LEU A 582 -13.14 -24.88 1.48
C LEU A 582 -14.15 -24.01 2.26
N VAL A 583 -15.20 -24.62 2.82
CA VAL A 583 -16.18 -23.92 3.66
C VAL A 583 -15.51 -23.36 4.92
N ARG A 584 -14.63 -24.13 5.57
CA ARG A 584 -13.87 -23.66 6.74
C ARG A 584 -12.93 -22.51 6.37
N LEU A 585 -12.24 -22.60 5.24
CA LEU A 585 -11.37 -21.55 4.71
C LEU A 585 -12.15 -20.26 4.45
N HIS A 586 -13.32 -20.36 3.79
CA HIS A 586 -14.22 -19.23 3.59
C HIS A 586 -14.59 -18.55 4.91
N ARG A 587 -14.96 -19.33 5.94
CA ARG A 587 -15.32 -18.78 7.26
C ARG A 587 -14.16 -18.13 7.98
N LEU A 588 -12.97 -18.70 7.92
CA LEU A 588 -11.76 -18.11 8.52
C LEU A 588 -11.38 -16.80 7.80
N LEU A 589 -11.46 -16.77 6.47
CA LEU A 589 -11.26 -15.54 5.69
C LEU A 589 -12.33 -14.51 6.02
N LYS A 590 -13.59 -14.93 6.09
CA LYS A 590 -14.70 -14.05 6.47
C LYS A 590 -14.49 -13.51 7.87
N ALA A 591 -14.24 -14.33 8.90
CA ALA A 591 -14.00 -13.87 10.26
C ALA A 591 -12.78 -12.92 10.39
N LYS A 592 -11.76 -13.11 9.54
CA LYS A 592 -10.63 -12.18 9.46
C LYS A 592 -11.05 -10.78 8.97
N TYR A 593 -12.02 -10.70 8.04
CA TYR A 593 -12.44 -9.45 7.39
C TYR A 593 -13.88 -8.98 7.75
N ASP A 594 -14.62 -9.76 8.53
CA ASP A 594 -16.02 -9.61 8.92
C ASP A 594 -16.19 -10.09 10.38
N TYR A 595 -17.23 -9.63 11.06
CA TYR A 595 -17.31 -9.74 12.51
C TYR A 595 -18.09 -10.99 12.97
N ASP A 596 -17.37 -12.06 13.34
CA ASP A 596 -17.97 -13.27 13.89
C ASP A 596 -18.37 -13.11 15.38
N PRO A 597 -19.61 -13.48 15.77
CA PRO A 597 -20.08 -13.44 17.17
C PRO A 597 -19.21 -14.20 18.19
N ALA A 598 -18.74 -15.41 17.85
CA ALA A 598 -18.00 -16.24 18.79
C ALA A 598 -16.61 -15.67 19.06
N GLU A 599 -15.91 -15.25 18.00
CA GLU A 599 -14.62 -14.55 18.14
C GLU A 599 -14.76 -13.20 18.87
N THR A 600 -15.91 -12.52 18.73
CA THR A 600 -16.15 -11.25 19.44
C THR A 600 -16.14 -11.42 20.95
N LEU A 601 -16.73 -12.51 21.47
CA LEU A 601 -16.73 -12.81 22.90
C LEU A 601 -15.31 -13.15 23.40
N GLU A 602 -14.57 -14.00 22.68
CA GLU A 602 -13.18 -14.35 23.03
C GLU A 602 -12.25 -13.11 23.00
N ALA A 603 -12.43 -12.23 22.02
CA ALA A 603 -11.67 -10.98 21.92
C ALA A 603 -12.01 -10.00 23.07
N LEU A 604 -13.25 -9.98 23.55
CA LEU A 604 -13.64 -9.19 24.73
C LEU A 604 -13.08 -9.78 26.03
N GLU A 605 -13.11 -11.10 26.20
CA GLU A 605 -12.55 -11.80 27.37
C GLU A 605 -11.03 -11.57 27.51
N SER A 606 -10.31 -11.55 26.39
CA SER A 606 -8.85 -11.34 26.38
C SER A 606 -8.44 -9.87 26.46
N SER A 607 -9.37 -8.92 26.25
CA SER A 607 -9.07 -7.49 26.20
C SER A 607 -9.02 -6.81 27.57
N ASN A 608 -7.99 -5.98 27.81
CA ASN A 608 -7.91 -5.13 29.00
C ASN A 608 -8.40 -3.69 28.75
N LEU A 609 -9.09 -3.44 27.62
CA LEU A 609 -9.56 -2.11 27.21
C LEU A 609 -10.87 -1.69 27.89
N VAL A 610 -11.60 -2.66 28.47
CA VAL A 610 -12.89 -2.44 29.13
C VAL A 610 -12.87 -2.97 30.57
N PRO A 611 -13.64 -2.38 31.49
CA PRO A 611 -13.74 -2.85 32.87
C PRO A 611 -14.17 -4.33 32.94
N HIS A 612 -13.49 -5.10 33.80
CA HIS A 612 -13.79 -6.52 33.99
C HIS A 612 -15.22 -6.76 34.53
N GLU A 613 -15.77 -5.82 35.29
CA GLU A 613 -17.15 -5.89 35.79
C GLU A 613 -18.19 -5.80 34.67
N HIS A 614 -18.01 -4.89 33.70
CA HIS A 614 -18.93 -4.74 32.58
C HIS A 614 -18.86 -5.95 31.64
N ARG A 615 -17.67 -6.53 31.44
CA ARG A 615 -17.50 -7.77 30.67
C ARG A 615 -18.26 -8.93 31.27
N ARG A 616 -18.11 -9.17 32.57
CA ARG A 616 -18.85 -10.24 33.26
C ARG A 616 -20.36 -10.07 33.21
N ALA A 617 -20.84 -8.84 33.31
CA ALA A 617 -22.27 -8.57 33.22
C ALA A 617 -22.80 -8.89 31.81
N PHE A 618 -22.04 -8.55 30.77
CA PHE A 618 -22.38 -8.89 29.39
C PHE A 618 -22.33 -10.40 29.13
N GLU A 619 -21.29 -11.11 29.59
CA GLU A 619 -21.19 -12.58 29.49
C GLU A 619 -22.39 -13.28 30.17
N ALA A 620 -22.79 -12.79 31.34
CA ALA A 620 -23.96 -13.31 32.05
C ALA A 620 -25.26 -13.08 31.27
N ALA A 621 -25.44 -11.90 30.66
CA ALA A 621 -26.60 -11.58 29.83
C ALA A 621 -26.67 -12.46 28.58
N VAL A 622 -25.53 -12.66 27.90
CA VAL A 622 -25.43 -13.56 26.72
C VAL A 622 -25.79 -15.00 27.11
N THR A 623 -25.33 -15.46 28.28
CA THR A 623 -25.70 -16.79 28.81
C THR A 623 -27.18 -16.88 29.16
N GLY A 624 -27.78 -15.79 29.66
CA GLY A 624 -29.20 -15.71 29.99
C GLY A 624 -30.13 -15.69 28.77
N GLY A 625 -29.65 -15.18 27.64
CA GLY A 625 -30.36 -15.19 26.36
C GLY A 625 -31.44 -14.11 26.20
N ASP A 626 -31.60 -13.20 27.16
CA ASP A 626 -32.53 -12.07 27.03
C ASP A 626 -31.94 -11.00 26.11
N HIS A 627 -32.57 -10.78 24.94
CA HIS A 627 -32.07 -9.86 23.93
C HIS A 627 -31.94 -8.41 24.46
N LEU A 628 -32.84 -7.96 25.33
CA LEU A 628 -32.83 -6.59 25.84
C LEU A 628 -31.74 -6.40 26.90
N GLU A 629 -31.51 -7.39 27.77
CA GLU A 629 -30.37 -7.38 28.71
C GLU A 629 -29.03 -7.42 27.98
N ILE A 630 -28.92 -8.22 26.91
CA ILE A 630 -27.73 -8.28 26.05
C ILE A 630 -27.45 -6.92 25.42
N LEU A 631 -28.48 -6.25 24.88
CA LEU A 631 -28.35 -4.88 24.36
C LEU A 631 -27.89 -3.91 25.44
N HIS A 632 -28.51 -3.97 26.62
CA HIS A 632 -28.20 -3.07 27.73
C HIS A 632 -26.73 -3.14 28.16
N HIS A 633 -26.23 -4.34 28.44
CA HIS A 633 -24.85 -4.54 28.86
C HIS A 633 -23.85 -4.37 27.70
N GLY A 634 -24.24 -4.76 26.48
CA GLY A 634 -23.44 -4.54 25.28
C GLY A 634 -23.23 -3.06 24.97
N HIS A 635 -24.26 -2.22 25.10
CA HIS A 635 -24.13 -0.78 24.93
C HIS A 635 -23.21 -0.15 25.97
N THR A 636 -23.17 -0.66 27.21
CA THR A 636 -22.23 -0.19 28.23
C THR A 636 -20.78 -0.45 27.81
N LEU A 637 -20.50 -1.65 27.29
CA LEU A 637 -19.18 -1.96 26.73
C LEU A 637 -18.83 -1.08 25.51
N LEU A 638 -19.80 -0.79 24.65
CA LEU A 638 -19.60 0.12 23.52
C LEU A 638 -19.31 1.56 23.97
N GLU A 639 -19.95 2.04 25.05
CA GLU A 639 -19.67 3.32 25.67
C GLU A 639 -18.22 3.38 26.22
N ASP A 640 -17.76 2.32 26.89
CA ASP A 640 -16.37 2.20 27.36
C ASP A 640 -15.37 2.21 26.20
N LEU A 641 -15.61 1.39 25.17
CA LEU A 641 -14.74 1.31 23.98
C LEU A 641 -14.67 2.65 23.26
N LYS A 642 -15.82 3.33 23.10
CA LYS A 642 -15.85 4.67 22.51
C LYS A 642 -15.03 5.67 23.32
N ALA A 643 -15.09 5.61 24.66
CA ALA A 643 -14.30 6.47 25.52
C ALA A 643 -12.79 6.29 25.27
N VAL A 644 -12.33 5.05 25.08
CA VAL A 644 -10.94 4.76 24.70
C VAL A 644 -10.60 5.34 23.32
N VAL A 645 -11.43 5.10 22.31
CA VAL A 645 -11.18 5.56 20.93
C VAL A 645 -11.13 7.09 20.83
N THR A 646 -11.99 7.78 21.58
CA THR A 646 -12.13 9.24 21.52
C THR A 646 -11.30 10.00 22.56
N ASP A 647 -10.52 9.30 23.39
CA ASP A 647 -9.62 9.93 24.36
C ASP A 647 -8.63 10.88 23.65
N PRO A 648 -8.52 12.16 24.05
CA PRO A 648 -7.54 13.08 23.46
C PRO A 648 -6.08 12.66 23.70
N LYS A 649 -5.80 11.82 24.71
CA LYS A 649 -4.47 11.31 24.99
C LYS A 649 -3.98 10.42 23.84
N LYS A 650 -2.78 10.70 23.35
CA LYS A 650 -2.16 9.87 22.31
C LYS A 650 -1.65 8.54 22.89
N THR A 651 -1.79 7.50 22.09
CA THR A 651 -1.38 6.13 22.40
C THR A 651 -0.33 5.66 21.39
N GLU A 652 0.56 4.77 21.82
CA GLU A 652 1.65 4.25 20.98
C GLU A 652 1.36 2.80 20.55
N PRO A 653 1.74 2.43 19.31
CA PRO A 653 1.59 1.06 18.83
C PRO A 653 2.67 0.14 19.41
N PHE A 654 2.30 -1.12 19.61
CA PHE A 654 3.20 -2.24 19.83
C PHE A 654 3.21 -3.13 18.59
N GLU A 655 4.39 -3.36 18.03
CA GLU A 655 4.56 -4.12 16.79
C GLU A 655 5.55 -5.26 17.01
N ASN A 656 5.13 -6.48 16.66
CA ASN A 656 5.98 -7.66 16.65
C ASN A 656 5.96 -8.28 15.24
N LEU A 657 6.68 -7.66 14.31
CA LEU A 657 6.67 -7.99 12.88
C LEU A 657 7.99 -8.66 12.45
N TYR A 658 7.87 -9.76 11.71
CA TYR A 658 8.98 -10.52 11.15
C TYR A 658 8.95 -10.48 9.62
N TYR A 659 10.10 -10.25 9.01
CA TYR A 659 10.29 -10.22 7.56
C TYR A 659 10.95 -11.53 7.12
N LYS A 660 10.33 -12.29 6.20
CA LYS A 660 10.96 -13.51 5.67
C LYS A 660 12.17 -13.14 4.81
N ARG A 661 13.32 -13.76 5.09
CA ARG A 661 14.46 -13.78 4.15
C ARG A 661 14.15 -14.83 3.07
N HIS A 662 14.38 -14.46 1.80
CA HIS A 662 14.16 -15.22 0.56
C HIS A 662 12.80 -14.99 -0.12
N ILE A 663 12.80 -13.98 -1.00
CA ILE A 663 11.80 -13.73 -2.04
C ILE A 663 12.26 -14.50 -3.28
N ALA A 664 11.84 -15.76 -3.40
CA ALA A 664 11.72 -16.37 -4.72
C ALA A 664 10.28 -16.02 -5.16
N VAL A 665 10.17 -15.12 -6.14
CA VAL A 665 8.93 -14.48 -6.64
C VAL A 665 8.44 -13.31 -5.77
N GLY A 666 8.82 -12.09 -6.16
CA GLY A 666 8.07 -10.82 -6.04
C GLY A 666 7.65 -10.27 -4.66
N ILE A 667 7.11 -11.09 -3.76
CA ILE A 667 6.20 -10.60 -2.73
C ILE A 667 6.91 -10.53 -1.36
N PRO A 668 7.12 -9.33 -0.77
CA PRO A 668 7.69 -9.19 0.56
C PRO A 668 6.68 -9.65 1.62
N SER A 669 6.77 -10.90 2.09
CA SER A 669 5.85 -11.39 3.12
C SER A 669 6.29 -10.94 4.53
N VAL A 670 5.45 -10.15 5.19
CA VAL A 670 5.55 -9.79 6.61
C VAL A 670 4.54 -10.63 7.39
N TYR A 671 4.91 -11.11 8.56
CA TYR A 671 3.99 -11.76 9.49
C TYR A 671 4.25 -11.30 10.91
N GLY A 672 3.22 -11.30 11.75
CA GLY A 672 3.35 -10.85 13.13
C GLY A 672 2.06 -10.27 13.69
N THR A 673 2.18 -9.46 14.73
CA THR A 673 1.03 -8.76 15.33
C THR A 673 1.25 -7.26 15.44
N TYR A 674 0.16 -6.52 15.24
CA TYR A 674 0.05 -5.09 15.46
C TYR A 674 -1.02 -4.84 16.51
N HIS A 675 -0.67 -4.06 17.53
CA HIS A 675 -1.58 -3.65 18.60
C HIS A 675 -1.44 -2.17 18.87
N GLU A 676 -2.55 -1.44 18.93
CA GLU A 676 -2.57 -0.06 19.40
C GLU A 676 -3.90 0.17 20.11
N PRO A 677 -3.92 0.68 21.37
CA PRO A 677 -5.13 0.70 22.20
C PRO A 677 -6.40 1.28 21.54
N LYS A 678 -6.30 2.40 20.80
CA LYS A 678 -7.46 3.01 20.13
C LYS A 678 -7.91 2.21 18.93
N PHE A 679 -6.97 1.70 18.14
CA PHE A 679 -7.25 0.82 17.01
C PHE A 679 -7.90 -0.49 17.46
N ASP A 680 -7.35 -1.14 18.50
CA ASP A 680 -7.89 -2.37 19.08
C ASP A 680 -9.29 -2.12 19.65
N ALA A 681 -9.50 -1.00 20.35
CA ALA A 681 -10.81 -0.60 20.85
C ALA A 681 -11.82 -0.36 19.73
N LEU A 682 -11.44 0.30 18.64
CA LEU A 682 -12.30 0.50 17.46
C LEU A 682 -12.65 -0.82 16.79
N GLY A 683 -11.68 -1.73 16.65
CA GLY A 683 -11.90 -3.06 16.09
C GLY A 683 -12.86 -3.90 16.94
N LEU A 684 -12.78 -3.85 18.26
CA LEU A 684 -13.75 -4.47 19.18
C LEU A 684 -15.11 -3.79 19.11
N MET A 685 -15.14 -2.47 18.99
CA MET A 685 -16.38 -1.70 18.90
C MET A 685 -17.18 -2.09 17.65
N LEU A 686 -16.54 -2.18 16.49
CA LEU A 686 -17.20 -2.57 15.24
C LEU A 686 -17.76 -4.01 15.31
N ARG A 687 -16.99 -4.93 15.90
CA ARG A 687 -17.41 -6.31 16.19
C ARG A 687 -18.66 -6.36 17.07
N LEU A 688 -18.59 -5.70 18.21
CA LEU A 688 -19.69 -5.68 19.17
C LEU A 688 -20.94 -4.97 18.61
N MET A 689 -20.79 -3.90 17.84
CA MET A 689 -21.91 -3.26 17.15
C MET A 689 -22.63 -4.24 16.21
N ARG A 690 -21.88 -5.04 15.44
CA ARG A 690 -22.47 -6.05 14.54
C ARG A 690 -23.19 -7.14 15.33
N PHE A 691 -22.57 -7.63 16.40
CA PHE A 691 -23.18 -8.60 17.32
C PHE A 691 -24.52 -8.07 17.86
N LEU A 692 -24.53 -6.89 18.46
CA LEU A 692 -25.74 -6.30 19.05
C LEU A 692 -26.83 -5.97 18.03
N THR A 693 -26.46 -5.68 16.77
CA THR A 693 -27.44 -5.47 15.70
C THR A 693 -28.35 -6.68 15.53
N THR A 694 -27.82 -7.90 15.63
CA THR A 694 -28.63 -9.12 15.51
C THR A 694 -29.65 -9.27 16.65
N HIS A 695 -29.27 -8.88 17.88
CA HIS A 695 -30.18 -8.88 19.03
C HIS A 695 -31.21 -7.74 18.94
N LEU A 696 -30.83 -6.59 18.39
CA LEU A 696 -31.75 -5.49 18.13
C LEU A 696 -32.82 -5.89 17.09
N GLU A 697 -32.41 -6.54 16.00
CA GLU A 697 -33.32 -7.08 14.98
C GLU A 697 -34.29 -8.10 15.58
N ALA A 698 -33.80 -9.00 16.46
CA ALA A 698 -34.64 -9.94 17.19
C ALA A 698 -35.68 -9.23 18.08
N CYS A 699 -35.28 -8.23 18.88
CA CYS A 699 -36.21 -7.44 19.69
C CYS A 699 -37.30 -6.76 18.85
N ILE A 700 -36.94 -6.25 17.66
CA ILE A 700 -37.89 -5.61 16.74
C ILE A 700 -38.85 -6.65 16.14
N ALA A 701 -38.34 -7.81 15.73
CA ALA A 701 -39.14 -8.88 15.14
C ALA A 701 -40.14 -9.49 16.14
N GLU A 702 -39.75 -9.62 17.41
CA GLU A 702 -40.58 -10.12 18.49
C GLU A 702 -41.56 -9.07 19.05
N PHE A 703 -41.46 -7.82 18.61
CA PHE A 703 -42.28 -6.73 19.14
C PHE A 703 -43.76 -6.89 18.75
N PRO A 704 -44.71 -6.93 19.71
CA PRO A 704 -46.12 -7.14 19.44
C PRO A 704 -46.77 -5.89 18.81
N SER A 705 -46.84 -5.84 17.49
CA SER A 705 -47.35 -4.69 16.71
C SER A 705 -48.88 -4.61 16.57
N GLY A 706 -49.61 -5.67 16.95
CA GLY A 706 -51.06 -5.78 16.69
C GLY A 706 -51.97 -5.02 17.67
N PHE A 707 -51.55 -4.77 18.91
CA PHE A 707 -52.34 -4.04 19.90
C PHE A 707 -51.46 -3.35 20.95
N MET A 708 -51.63 -2.03 21.10
CA MET A 708 -50.84 -1.25 22.04
C MET A 708 -51.48 -1.25 23.44
N THR A 709 -50.76 -1.80 24.42
CA THR A 709 -51.06 -1.75 25.85
C THR A 709 -50.03 -0.89 26.58
N ARG A 710 -50.25 -0.64 27.88
CA ARG A 710 -49.22 0.00 28.71
C ARG A 710 -47.93 -0.82 28.76
N ASP A 711 -48.00 -2.15 28.80
CA ASP A 711 -46.82 -3.02 28.80
C ASP A 711 -46.04 -2.91 27.48
N THR A 712 -46.74 -2.92 26.34
CA THR A 712 -46.07 -2.77 25.04
C THR A 712 -45.48 -1.37 24.86
N LEU A 713 -46.10 -0.32 25.42
CA LEU A 713 -45.53 1.04 25.44
C LEU A 713 -44.27 1.11 26.32
N LEU A 714 -44.26 0.46 27.48
CA LEU A 714 -43.06 0.36 28.33
C LEU A 714 -41.92 -0.37 27.61
N ARG A 715 -42.23 -1.50 26.95
CA ARG A 715 -41.26 -2.23 26.12
C ARG A 715 -40.74 -1.38 24.96
N ALA A 716 -41.62 -0.65 24.27
CA ALA A 716 -41.23 0.26 23.19
C ALA A 716 -40.31 1.37 23.69
N ALA A 717 -40.62 1.96 24.86
CA ALA A 717 -39.80 2.98 25.47
C ALA A 717 -38.41 2.44 25.87
N ALA A 718 -38.34 1.24 26.43
CA ALA A 718 -37.06 0.57 26.74
C ALA A 718 -36.24 0.30 25.47
N LEU A 719 -36.87 -0.23 24.41
CA LEU A 719 -36.20 -0.47 23.13
C LEU A 719 -35.71 0.84 22.48
N MET A 720 -36.53 1.90 22.49
CA MET A 720 -36.14 3.23 22.00
C MET A 720 -34.97 3.82 22.81
N HIS A 721 -34.90 3.54 24.11
CA HIS A 721 -33.77 3.95 24.95
C HIS A 721 -32.46 3.25 24.51
N GLU A 722 -32.49 1.94 24.29
CA GLU A 722 -31.32 1.20 23.82
C GLU A 722 -30.91 1.62 22.39
N ILE A 723 -31.86 1.89 21.49
CA ILE A 723 -31.58 2.48 20.18
C ILE A 723 -30.88 3.84 20.34
N LEU A 724 -31.36 4.71 21.24
CA LEU A 724 -30.71 6.00 21.49
C LEU A 724 -29.28 5.86 22.02
N ARG A 725 -29.01 4.89 22.89
CA ARG A 725 -27.64 4.58 23.32
C ARG A 725 -26.77 4.18 22.14
N ALA A 726 -27.26 3.30 21.26
CA ALA A 726 -26.55 2.91 20.03
C ALA A 726 -26.24 4.13 19.13
N LEU A 727 -27.22 5.02 18.91
CA LEU A 727 -27.02 6.22 18.10
C LEU A 727 -25.99 7.18 18.72
N ARG A 728 -25.99 7.33 20.06
CA ARG A 728 -24.98 8.14 20.76
C ARG A 728 -23.60 7.51 20.69
N VAL A 729 -23.48 6.19 20.86
CA VAL A 729 -22.21 5.46 20.68
C VAL A 729 -21.68 5.74 19.28
N ALA A 730 -22.51 5.64 18.25
CA ALA A 730 -22.15 5.96 16.87
C ALA A 730 -21.76 7.43 16.62
N GLY A 731 -21.86 8.31 17.63
CA GLY A 731 -21.48 9.72 17.54
C GLY A 731 -22.54 10.62 16.92
N LEU A 732 -23.78 10.13 16.77
CA LEU A 732 -24.85 10.87 16.12
C LEU A 732 -25.44 11.95 17.05
N ARG A 733 -25.77 13.09 16.46
CA ARG A 733 -26.41 14.23 17.12
C ARG A 733 -27.91 13.96 17.28
N VAL A 734 -28.29 13.37 18.42
CA VAL A 734 -29.67 12.94 18.72
C VAL A 734 -30.25 13.61 19.98
N LYS A 735 -29.84 14.86 20.27
CA LYS A 735 -30.24 15.56 21.50
C LYS A 735 -31.77 15.73 21.61
N ASN A 736 -32.42 16.31 20.59
CA ASN A 736 -33.87 16.50 20.60
C ASN A 736 -34.63 15.16 20.70
N LEU A 737 -34.24 14.17 19.90
CA LEU A 737 -34.84 12.84 19.95
C LEU A 737 -34.71 12.19 21.34
N SER A 738 -33.56 12.37 22.00
CA SER A 738 -33.32 11.91 23.35
C SER A 738 -34.26 12.56 24.37
N GLU A 739 -34.49 13.87 24.25
CA GLU A 739 -35.41 14.61 25.12
C GLU A 739 -36.85 14.11 24.94
N GLN A 740 -37.30 13.88 23.70
CA GLN A 740 -38.66 13.38 23.45
C GLN A 740 -38.90 11.95 23.96
N VAL A 741 -37.94 11.04 23.76
CA VAL A 741 -38.05 9.67 24.29
C VAL A 741 -37.94 9.66 25.82
N GLY A 742 -37.13 10.55 26.41
CA GLY A 742 -37.06 10.73 27.86
C GLY A 742 -38.40 11.16 28.45
N LEU A 743 -39.09 12.10 27.77
CA LEU A 743 -40.41 12.58 28.19
C LEU A 743 -41.47 11.46 28.12
N LEU A 744 -41.39 10.57 27.12
CA LEU A 744 -42.24 9.38 27.07
C LEU A 744 -42.02 8.46 28.28
N HIS A 745 -40.77 8.23 28.69
CA HIS A 745 -40.44 7.44 29.88
C HIS A 745 -41.02 8.06 31.16
N GLU A 746 -40.75 9.34 31.40
CA GLU A 746 -41.25 10.04 32.60
C GLU A 746 -42.78 9.98 32.70
N VAL A 747 -43.47 10.09 31.57
CA VAL A 747 -44.92 10.11 31.55
C VAL A 747 -45.53 8.71 31.72
N LEU A 748 -44.87 7.66 31.22
CA LEU A 748 -45.29 6.27 31.46
C LEU A 748 -45.23 5.88 32.94
N ASP A 749 -44.33 6.50 33.71
CA ASP A 749 -44.22 6.32 35.15
C ASP A 749 -45.34 7.03 35.94
N TRP A 750 -45.78 8.21 35.48
CA TRP A 750 -46.73 9.06 36.22
C TRP A 750 -48.21 8.75 35.91
N GLY A 751 -48.49 8.06 34.79
CA GLY A 751 -49.68 7.22 34.62
C GLY A 751 -51.03 7.87 34.24
N ASN A 752 -51.09 9.13 33.79
CA ASN A 752 -52.37 9.84 33.58
C ASN A 752 -52.50 10.58 32.22
N LEU A 753 -52.11 9.97 31.10
CA LEU A 753 -52.36 10.54 29.76
C LEU A 753 -53.59 9.96 29.07
N THR A 754 -54.23 10.82 28.29
CA THR A 754 -55.20 10.44 27.24
C THR A 754 -54.48 9.85 26.03
N VAL A 755 -55.21 9.07 25.23
CA VAL A 755 -54.68 8.49 23.97
C VAL A 755 -54.15 9.58 23.04
N GLY A 756 -54.83 10.73 22.93
CA GLY A 756 -54.37 11.85 22.12
C GLY A 756 -53.03 12.44 22.58
N GLN A 757 -52.78 12.47 23.89
CA GLN A 757 -51.49 12.93 24.42
C GLN A 757 -50.36 11.94 24.11
N TYR A 758 -50.63 10.63 24.16
CA TYR A 758 -49.64 9.63 23.71
C TYR A 758 -49.34 9.76 22.21
N LEU A 759 -50.37 9.98 21.37
CA LEU A 759 -50.18 10.21 19.94
C LEU A 759 -49.31 11.44 19.68
N ASN A 760 -49.57 12.56 20.36
CA ASN A 760 -48.75 13.76 20.23
C ASN A 760 -47.28 13.50 20.60
N LEU A 761 -47.01 12.73 21.67
CA LEU A 761 -45.63 12.39 22.05
C LEU A 761 -44.94 11.53 20.97
N LEU A 762 -45.65 10.56 20.40
CA LEU A 762 -45.11 9.72 19.32
C LEU A 762 -44.87 10.52 18.03
N GLU A 763 -45.75 11.48 17.71
CA GLU A 763 -45.56 12.43 16.60
C GLU A 763 -44.32 13.29 16.82
N MET A 764 -44.14 13.86 18.02
CA MET A 764 -42.93 14.63 18.37
C MET A 764 -41.65 13.79 18.26
N ILE A 765 -41.69 12.52 18.68
CA ILE A 765 -40.56 11.59 18.49
C ILE A 765 -40.29 11.35 16.99
N SER A 766 -41.34 11.18 16.19
CA SER A 766 -41.22 10.98 14.74
C SER A 766 -40.61 12.21 14.03
N GLU A 767 -41.05 13.42 14.38
CA GLU A 767 -40.48 14.67 13.87
C GLU A 767 -39.01 14.85 14.30
N ALA A 768 -38.70 14.53 15.56
CA ALA A 768 -37.34 14.58 16.07
C ALA A 768 -36.43 13.56 15.36
N LEU A 769 -36.95 12.38 15.01
CA LEU A 769 -36.23 11.37 14.24
C LEU A 769 -35.92 11.89 12.83
N GLY A 770 -36.91 12.47 12.13
CA GLY A 770 -36.70 13.08 10.81
C GLY A 770 -35.62 14.16 10.84
N SER A 771 -35.65 15.03 11.86
CA SER A 771 -34.62 16.06 12.09
C SER A 771 -33.24 15.44 12.35
N SER A 772 -33.18 14.33 13.09
CA SER A 772 -31.92 13.62 13.34
C SER A 772 -31.36 12.95 12.07
N VAL A 773 -32.21 12.44 11.18
CA VAL A 773 -31.77 11.91 9.88
C VAL A 773 -31.14 13.02 9.04
N GLU A 774 -31.83 14.16 8.95
CA GLU A 774 -31.36 15.33 8.18
C GLU A 774 -29.97 15.79 8.65
N VAL A 775 -29.81 16.01 9.95
CA VAL A 775 -28.57 16.55 10.55
C VAL A 775 -27.38 15.58 10.44
N ASN A 776 -27.62 14.27 10.50
CA ASN A 776 -26.54 13.29 10.61
C ASN A 776 -26.20 12.56 9.31
N PHE A 777 -27.14 12.44 8.37
CA PHE A 777 -26.96 11.63 7.16
C PHE A 777 -27.19 12.40 5.85
N ILE A 778 -28.01 13.46 5.84
CA ILE A 778 -28.29 14.22 4.62
C ILE A 778 -27.34 15.42 4.55
N ALA A 779 -27.48 16.38 5.47
CA ALA A 779 -26.73 17.63 5.46
C ALA A 779 -25.19 17.46 5.42
N PRO A 780 -24.56 16.48 6.11
CA PRO A 780 -23.10 16.29 6.03
C PRO A 780 -22.60 15.79 4.66
N HIS A 781 -23.48 15.21 3.84
CA HIS A 781 -23.11 14.54 2.59
C HIS A 781 -23.65 15.23 1.34
N GLU A 782 -24.79 15.94 1.41
CA GLU A 782 -25.51 16.54 0.29
C GLU A 782 -24.59 17.27 -0.70
N ARG A 783 -23.84 18.29 -0.24
CA ARG A 783 -22.93 19.07 -1.09
C ARG A 783 -21.85 18.22 -1.76
N ASN A 784 -21.37 17.17 -1.09
CA ASN A 784 -20.34 16.29 -1.64
C ASN A 784 -20.95 15.28 -2.62
N LEU A 785 -22.15 14.77 -2.35
CA LEU A 785 -22.88 13.89 -3.26
C LEU A 785 -23.16 14.59 -4.59
N ASP A 786 -23.68 15.81 -4.56
CA ASP A 786 -23.95 16.61 -5.78
C ASP A 786 -22.70 16.80 -6.65
N ARG A 787 -21.54 16.86 -6.00
CA ARG A 787 -20.25 17.11 -6.67
C ARG A 787 -19.57 15.84 -7.16
N ILE A 788 -19.62 14.77 -6.37
CA ILE A 788 -18.86 13.53 -6.62
C ILE A 788 -19.66 12.56 -7.48
N LEU A 789 -20.97 12.46 -7.26
CA LEU A 789 -21.81 11.47 -7.92
C LEU A 789 -21.82 11.57 -9.46
N PRO A 790 -21.80 12.76 -10.09
CA PRO A 790 -21.72 12.88 -11.54
C PRO A 790 -20.45 12.27 -12.16
N ASP A 791 -19.36 12.13 -11.40
CA ASP A 791 -18.12 11.52 -11.87
C ASP A 791 -18.10 9.98 -11.64
N LEU A 792 -19.06 9.44 -10.89
CA LEU A 792 -19.15 8.02 -10.50
C LEU A 792 -20.22 7.22 -11.25
N LEU A 793 -21.26 7.88 -11.76
CA LEU A 793 -22.38 7.30 -12.53
C LEU A 793 -22.26 7.63 -14.01
#